data_AF-A0A534NSG6-F1
#
_entry.id   AF-A0A534NSG6-F1
#
_cell.length_a   1.000
_cell.length_b   1.000
_cell.length_c   1.000
_cell.angle_alpha   90.00
_cell.angle_beta   90.00
_cell.angle_gamma   90.00
#
_symmetry.space_group_name_H-M   'P 1'
#
loop_
_entity.id
_entity.type
_entity.pdbx_description
1 polymer ?
#
loop_
_entity_poly.entity_id
_entity_poly.type
_entity_poly.pdbx_seq_one_letter_code
_entity_poly.pdbx_strand_id
1 'polypeptide(L)'
;MIALAPAVRAAFARVPRRGAVAGGVGALIASIAIVFVSPLSLAGGARAQEGAALFAADLAAYRAAPPDARSASLVAAAAAGYEDRAFFRRPGWIPPLSPSGLVRAVVRNLRGIPQGGSTIPQQLAKLYLRTGRRVGVLDKLEEAMFATWLVRQAAPEEVAGLYLNLSAGTAMGTVRRPADGLHRLSLALFGLPLRRLSREDQLVLGASPRGVQWLRAHPAISSRRIAATREWLIAQNLWDASVRSYLDDFDVDSAAAFRFVEGWTERVASGEAATADLDLVAAIDRFREGLSETLQAQFPGTAVRAAFAALGSDGSVLARSGAESALMPVNYGSVAKLEALDLAVEAFGPAQVRDLMLPPGGCVRWTWSTKDLRRSHPSRYCPTDVAPATRPMALDEAVARSINSLTARHAMLLPPLLAQRRPDLLRRMAAELSAGERAALDSPADRALAGDLLAQLGDAMPPEAIAPELSYSAAGVALFRYLRDRRERAGLPADRLPEDPTSLLGNSSRATAEQIGAYLHRKLFANDGTCALSDTGALLALRRREGTLSWLAQRWPKLVFSGKTGSSPHDDSAVAAVGLCLDARPVVLVSALRPLQAPLPDGLQGSLLLRGIDGYLRELAKLDRKPASAVLPPWAEQDAQLAVEARP
;
A
#
# COMPACT_ATOMS: atom_id res chain seq x y z
N MET A 1 -18.42 -56.52 0.00
CA MET A 1 -18.09 -57.49 1.07
C MET A 1 -16.66 -57.26 1.53
N ILE A 2 -16.45 -56.47 2.59
CA ILE A 2 -15.18 -56.37 3.31
C ILE A 2 -15.54 -56.36 4.81
N ALA A 3 -14.81 -57.17 5.58
CA ALA A 3 -15.24 -57.76 6.84
C ALA A 3 -15.33 -56.76 8.01
N LEU A 4 -16.45 -56.79 8.74
CA LEU A 4 -16.53 -56.26 10.10
C LEU A 4 -15.55 -57.01 11.00
N ALA A 5 -14.86 -56.26 11.87
CA ALA A 5 -13.96 -56.81 12.88
C ALA A 5 -14.66 -57.93 13.69
N PRO A 6 -13.98 -59.05 13.99
CA PRO A 6 -14.58 -60.25 14.60
C PRO A 6 -15.27 -60.00 15.95
N ALA A 7 -14.87 -58.95 16.68
CA ALA A 7 -15.50 -58.52 17.92
C ALA A 7 -16.96 -58.05 17.75
N VAL A 8 -17.30 -57.44 16.61
CA VAL A 8 -18.66 -56.93 16.34
C VAL A 8 -19.62 -58.06 15.97
N ARG A 9 -19.12 -59.11 15.31
CA ARG A 9 -19.93 -60.29 14.93
C ARG A 9 -20.35 -61.13 16.15
N ALA A 10 -19.49 -61.24 17.15
CA ALA A 10 -19.78 -61.99 18.38
C ALA A 10 -20.84 -61.29 19.27
N ALA A 11 -20.88 -59.95 19.26
CA ALA A 11 -21.83 -59.17 20.05
C ALA A 11 -23.26 -59.21 19.50
N PHE A 12 -23.43 -59.25 18.17
CA PHE A 12 -24.75 -59.27 17.54
C PHE A 12 -25.42 -60.65 17.52
N ALA A 13 -24.65 -61.74 17.65
CA ALA A 13 -25.18 -63.11 17.55
C ALA A 13 -25.86 -63.63 18.83
N ARG A 14 -25.76 -62.91 19.96
CA ARG A 14 -26.24 -63.39 21.29
C ARG A 14 -27.40 -62.61 21.89
N VAL A 15 -28.06 -61.71 21.17
CA VAL A 15 -29.18 -60.92 21.73
C VAL A 15 -30.53 -61.62 21.47
N PRO A 16 -31.27 -62.08 22.51
CA PRO A 16 -32.59 -62.68 22.34
C PRO A 16 -33.64 -61.63 21.95
N ARG A 17 -34.58 -62.02 21.09
CA ARG A 17 -35.61 -61.17 20.43
C ARG A 17 -36.62 -60.46 21.35
N ARG A 18 -36.49 -60.51 22.68
CA ARG A 18 -37.38 -59.79 23.63
C ARG A 18 -36.75 -58.60 24.35
N GLY A 19 -35.53 -58.19 23.97
CA GLY A 19 -34.84 -57.00 24.53
C GLY A 19 -34.48 -55.91 23.51
N ALA A 20 -35.17 -55.83 22.36
CA ALA A 20 -34.72 -55.04 21.21
C ALA A 20 -34.63 -53.51 21.47
N VAL A 21 -35.43 -52.97 22.40
CA VAL A 21 -35.40 -51.53 22.72
C VAL A 21 -34.25 -51.19 23.67
N ALA A 22 -33.96 -52.05 24.66
CA ALA A 22 -32.83 -51.86 25.57
C ALA A 22 -31.47 -52.16 24.89
N GLY A 23 -31.42 -53.13 23.98
CA GLY A 23 -30.22 -53.46 23.20
C GLY A 23 -29.85 -52.38 22.17
N GLY A 24 -30.85 -51.73 21.55
CA GLY A 24 -30.63 -50.61 20.63
C GLY A 24 -30.11 -49.35 21.33
N VAL A 25 -30.65 -49.04 22.52
CA VAL A 25 -30.17 -47.94 23.36
C VAL A 25 -28.78 -48.25 23.95
N GLY A 26 -28.53 -49.49 24.38
CA GLY A 26 -27.20 -49.92 24.84
C GLY A 26 -26.14 -49.90 23.75
N ALA A 27 -26.47 -50.31 22.52
CA ALA A 27 -25.57 -50.22 21.37
C ALA A 27 -25.32 -48.78 20.91
N LEU A 28 -26.33 -47.89 20.99
CA LEU A 28 -26.18 -46.47 20.71
C LEU A 28 -25.34 -45.77 21.78
N ILE A 29 -25.57 -46.07 23.07
CA ILE A 29 -24.76 -45.58 24.20
C ILE A 29 -23.34 -46.12 24.12
N ALA A 30 -23.13 -47.39 23.75
CA ALA A 30 -21.80 -47.96 23.53
C ALA A 30 -21.11 -47.34 22.31
N SER A 31 -21.83 -47.06 21.23
CA SER A 31 -21.26 -46.37 20.05
C SER A 31 -20.90 -44.93 20.36
N ILE A 32 -21.73 -44.22 21.13
CA ILE A 32 -21.45 -42.89 21.67
C ILE A 32 -20.26 -42.96 22.64
N ALA A 33 -20.19 -43.96 23.52
CA ALA A 33 -19.07 -44.17 24.43
C ALA A 33 -17.76 -44.49 23.68
N ILE A 34 -17.79 -45.25 22.58
CA ILE A 34 -16.61 -45.51 21.74
C ILE A 34 -16.17 -44.25 20.98
N VAL A 35 -17.10 -43.39 20.54
CA VAL A 35 -16.78 -42.03 20.05
C VAL A 35 -16.04 -41.22 21.12
N PHE A 36 -16.39 -41.40 22.39
CA PHE A 36 -15.70 -40.77 23.50
C PHE A 36 -14.38 -41.43 23.91
N VAL A 37 -14.16 -42.72 23.66
CA VAL A 37 -12.96 -43.45 24.11
C VAL A 37 -11.88 -43.55 23.03
N SER A 38 -12.24 -43.65 21.75
CA SER A 38 -11.25 -43.79 20.65
C SER A 38 -11.76 -43.20 19.32
N PRO A 39 -11.87 -41.87 19.21
CA PRO A 39 -12.37 -41.21 18.00
C PRO A 39 -11.53 -41.51 16.75
N LEU A 40 -10.22 -41.76 16.91
CA LEU A 40 -9.32 -42.10 15.82
C LEU A 40 -9.59 -43.50 15.24
N SER A 41 -10.01 -44.48 16.07
CA SER A 41 -10.35 -45.82 15.58
C SER A 41 -11.67 -45.85 14.82
N LEU A 42 -12.55 -44.88 15.08
CA LEU A 42 -13.80 -44.69 14.34
C LEU A 42 -13.63 -43.83 13.07
N ALA A 43 -12.65 -42.90 13.07
CA ALA A 43 -12.17 -42.28 11.83
C ALA A 43 -11.47 -43.32 10.92
N GLY A 44 -10.88 -44.37 11.52
CA GLY A 44 -10.98 -45.75 11.03
C GLY A 44 -10.45 -46.07 9.63
N GLY A 45 -9.23 -45.64 9.29
CA GLY A 45 -8.53 -46.05 8.07
C GLY A 45 -7.05 -45.67 8.06
N ALA A 46 -6.27 -46.23 7.11
CA ALA A 46 -4.84 -45.91 6.93
C ALA A 46 -4.60 -44.39 6.78
N ARG A 47 -5.53 -43.71 6.08
CA ARG A 47 -5.54 -42.27 5.89
C ARG A 47 -5.63 -41.45 7.19
N ALA A 48 -6.50 -41.85 8.11
CA ALA A 48 -6.63 -41.18 9.40
C ALA A 48 -5.39 -41.40 10.28
N GLN A 49 -4.75 -42.57 10.16
CA GLN A 49 -3.48 -42.85 10.85
C GLN A 49 -2.31 -42.04 10.28
N GLU A 50 -2.20 -41.96 8.95
CA GLU A 50 -1.22 -41.10 8.26
C GLU A 50 -1.43 -39.62 8.62
N GLY A 51 -2.69 -39.15 8.59
CA GLY A 51 -3.06 -37.81 9.00
C GLY A 51 -2.71 -37.51 10.46
N ALA A 52 -2.90 -38.47 11.36
CA ALA A 52 -2.53 -38.34 12.78
C ALA A 52 -1.01 -38.27 12.98
N ALA A 53 -0.24 -39.07 12.25
CA ALA A 53 1.23 -39.02 12.28
C ALA A 53 1.74 -37.67 11.75
N LEU A 54 1.19 -37.19 10.64
CA LEU A 54 1.52 -35.87 10.08
C LEU A 54 1.15 -34.74 11.04
N PHE A 55 -0.03 -34.81 11.68
CA PHE A 55 -0.45 -33.84 12.69
C PHE A 55 0.50 -33.82 13.89
N ALA A 56 0.94 -34.98 14.37
CA ALA A 56 1.89 -35.05 15.48
C ALA A 56 3.23 -34.38 15.12
N ALA A 57 3.72 -34.61 13.90
CA ALA A 57 4.94 -33.96 13.40
C ALA A 57 4.76 -32.44 13.25
N ASP A 58 3.66 -31.99 12.66
CA ASP A 58 3.33 -30.57 12.50
C ASP A 58 3.17 -29.87 13.85
N LEU A 59 2.53 -30.52 14.83
CA LEU A 59 2.37 -30.01 16.18
C LEU A 59 3.72 -29.89 16.90
N ALA A 60 4.62 -30.86 16.74
CA ALA A 60 5.98 -30.78 17.27
C ALA A 60 6.77 -29.62 16.64
N ALA A 61 6.70 -29.45 15.31
CA ALA A 61 7.32 -28.35 14.60
C ALA A 61 6.76 -26.99 15.04
N TYR A 62 5.44 -26.88 15.19
CA TYR A 62 4.78 -25.69 15.72
C TYR A 62 5.27 -25.38 17.14
N ARG A 63 5.32 -26.38 18.04
CA ARG A 63 5.80 -26.24 19.43
C ARG A 63 7.28 -25.87 19.54
N ALA A 64 8.11 -26.27 18.58
CA ALA A 64 9.52 -25.90 18.52
C ALA A 64 9.75 -24.47 17.98
N ALA A 65 8.80 -23.93 17.21
CA ALA A 65 8.95 -22.62 16.58
C ALA A 65 8.84 -21.45 17.57
N PRO A 66 9.50 -20.31 17.30
CA PRO A 66 9.37 -19.11 18.13
C PRO A 66 7.90 -18.63 18.21
N PRO A 67 7.39 -18.23 19.39
CA PRO A 67 6.01 -17.78 19.58
C PRO A 67 5.55 -16.71 18.59
N ASP A 68 6.44 -15.74 18.32
CA ASP A 68 6.24 -14.59 17.43
C ASP A 68 6.07 -14.95 15.95
N ALA A 69 6.59 -16.11 15.53
CA ALA A 69 6.51 -16.60 14.16
C ALA A 69 5.31 -17.54 13.96
N ARG A 70 4.93 -18.28 15.00
CA ARG A 70 3.90 -19.32 14.89
C ARG A 70 2.50 -18.85 15.23
N SER A 71 2.32 -17.79 16.03
CA SER A 71 1.01 -17.48 16.60
C SER A 71 0.76 -16.00 16.88
N ALA A 72 -0.50 -15.59 16.76
CA ALA A 72 -1.00 -14.31 17.28
C ALA A 72 -2.39 -14.52 17.88
N SER A 73 -2.54 -14.20 19.17
CA SER A 73 -3.77 -14.45 19.93
C SER A 73 -4.98 -13.71 19.36
N LEU A 74 -4.81 -12.44 18.99
CA LEU A 74 -5.88 -11.66 18.39
C LEU A 74 -6.23 -12.14 16.98
N VAL A 75 -5.28 -12.62 16.18
CA VAL A 75 -5.56 -13.24 14.87
C VAL A 75 -6.38 -14.52 15.04
N ALA A 76 -6.03 -15.35 16.03
CA ALA A 76 -6.79 -16.56 16.37
C ALA A 76 -8.21 -16.23 16.87
N ALA A 77 -8.34 -15.20 17.71
CA ALA A 77 -9.64 -14.69 18.16
C ALA A 77 -10.47 -14.12 17.00
N ALA A 78 -9.86 -13.39 16.08
CA ALA A 78 -10.51 -12.87 14.88
C ALA A 78 -11.00 -14.02 13.98
N ALA A 79 -10.18 -15.05 13.75
CA ALA A 79 -10.58 -16.23 13.00
C ALA A 79 -11.76 -16.96 13.66
N ALA A 80 -11.76 -17.09 14.99
CA ALA A 80 -12.90 -17.61 15.73
C ALA A 80 -14.13 -16.71 15.59
N GLY A 81 -14.01 -15.39 15.74
CA GLY A 81 -15.12 -14.46 15.59
C GLY A 81 -15.74 -14.48 14.19
N TYR A 82 -14.90 -14.71 13.17
CA TYR A 82 -15.25 -14.76 11.76
C TYR A 82 -15.87 -16.11 11.34
N GLU A 83 -15.31 -17.23 11.80
CA GLU A 83 -15.69 -18.59 11.36
C GLU A 83 -16.43 -19.42 12.41
N ASP A 84 -16.07 -19.30 13.69
CA ASP A 84 -16.47 -20.23 14.75
C ASP A 84 -16.48 -19.58 16.15
N ARG A 85 -17.47 -18.71 16.41
CA ARG A 85 -17.55 -17.86 17.63
C ARG A 85 -17.55 -18.62 18.95
N ALA A 86 -17.89 -19.91 18.92
CA ALA A 86 -17.92 -20.75 20.11
C ALA A 86 -16.58 -21.46 20.38
N PHE A 87 -15.61 -21.38 19.46
CA PHE A 87 -14.39 -22.19 19.46
C PHE A 87 -13.67 -22.24 20.82
N PHE A 88 -13.26 -21.09 21.36
CA PHE A 88 -12.51 -21.02 22.63
C PHE A 88 -13.34 -21.35 23.88
N ARG A 89 -14.67 -21.32 23.79
CA ARG A 89 -15.57 -21.65 24.91
C ARG A 89 -16.04 -23.10 24.87
N ARG A 90 -15.83 -23.81 23.75
CA ARG A 90 -16.26 -25.20 23.61
C ARG A 90 -15.34 -26.11 24.42
N PRO A 91 -15.90 -26.99 25.27
CA PRO A 91 -15.09 -27.96 25.99
C PRO A 91 -14.44 -28.98 25.03
N GLY A 92 -13.14 -29.23 25.17
CA GLY A 92 -12.35 -30.10 24.26
C GLY A 92 -12.69 -31.59 24.26
N TRP A 93 -13.57 -32.03 25.16
CA TRP A 93 -14.09 -33.39 25.25
C TRP A 93 -15.36 -33.61 24.42
N ILE A 94 -16.03 -32.52 24.02
CA ILE A 94 -17.23 -32.54 23.18
C ILE A 94 -16.81 -32.54 21.71
N PRO A 95 -17.38 -33.41 20.87
CA PRO A 95 -17.15 -33.37 19.42
C PRO A 95 -17.39 -31.96 18.87
N PRO A 96 -16.48 -31.39 18.05
CA PRO A 96 -16.56 -30.01 17.55
C PRO A 96 -17.57 -29.91 16.40
N LEU A 97 -18.82 -30.30 16.68
CA LEU A 97 -19.98 -30.15 15.81
C LEU A 97 -20.72 -28.86 16.21
N SER A 98 -21.23 -28.13 15.22
CA SER A 98 -22.05 -26.95 15.45
C SER A 98 -23.49 -27.22 14.98
N PRO A 99 -24.39 -27.71 15.85
CA PRO A 99 -25.80 -27.94 15.47
C PRO A 99 -26.48 -26.66 14.98
N SER A 100 -26.23 -25.53 15.64
CA SER A 100 -26.72 -24.21 15.23
C SER A 100 -26.04 -23.69 13.95
N GLY A 101 -24.80 -24.09 13.69
CA GLY A 101 -24.07 -23.80 12.45
C GLY A 101 -24.61 -24.59 11.25
N LEU A 102 -24.95 -25.87 11.46
CA LEU A 102 -25.55 -26.73 10.45
C LEU A 102 -26.96 -26.23 10.07
N VAL A 103 -27.81 -25.93 11.05
CA VAL A 103 -29.16 -25.40 10.80
C VAL A 103 -29.12 -24.03 10.11
N ARG A 104 -28.22 -23.12 10.52
CA ARG A 104 -28.00 -21.84 9.82
C ARG A 104 -27.54 -22.02 8.39
N ALA A 105 -26.58 -22.92 8.16
CA ALA A 105 -26.03 -23.19 6.84
C ALA A 105 -27.12 -23.69 5.89
N VAL A 106 -27.97 -24.62 6.35
CA VAL A 106 -29.12 -25.11 5.58
C VAL A 106 -30.10 -23.96 5.26
N VAL A 107 -30.54 -23.19 6.25
CA VAL A 107 -31.52 -22.10 6.06
C VAL A 107 -30.98 -20.98 5.15
N ARG A 108 -29.69 -20.63 5.25
CA ARG A 108 -29.10 -19.57 4.42
C ARG A 108 -28.72 -20.02 3.01
N ASN A 109 -28.28 -21.28 2.84
CA ASN A 109 -28.05 -21.84 1.51
C ASN A 109 -29.38 -21.97 0.73
N LEU A 110 -30.50 -22.28 1.39
CA LEU A 110 -31.84 -22.26 0.77
C LEU A 110 -32.27 -20.86 0.31
N ARG A 111 -31.69 -19.79 0.88
CA ARG A 111 -31.89 -18.39 0.48
C ARG A 111 -30.80 -17.89 -0.49
N GLY A 112 -29.99 -18.79 -1.05
CA GLY A 112 -28.93 -18.44 -2.01
C GLY A 112 -27.71 -17.74 -1.40
N ILE A 113 -27.54 -17.73 -0.08
CA ILE A 113 -26.37 -17.13 0.60
C ILE A 113 -25.45 -18.26 1.08
N PRO A 114 -24.28 -18.49 0.44
CA PRO A 114 -23.38 -19.56 0.82
C PRO A 114 -22.84 -19.38 2.24
N GLN A 115 -23.25 -20.24 3.18
CA GLN A 115 -22.68 -20.30 4.52
C GLN A 115 -22.20 -21.70 4.87
N GLY A 116 -20.90 -21.83 5.13
CA GLY A 116 -20.32 -23.04 5.69
C GLY A 116 -20.58 -23.14 7.19
N GLY A 117 -21.05 -24.30 7.66
CA GLY A 117 -21.27 -24.62 9.08
C GLY A 117 -20.12 -25.38 9.76
N SER A 118 -18.96 -25.47 9.10
CA SER A 118 -17.79 -26.21 9.62
C SER A 118 -17.04 -25.42 10.69
N THR A 119 -16.58 -26.12 11.73
CA THR A 119 -15.81 -25.57 12.85
C THR A 119 -14.32 -25.48 12.52
N ILE A 120 -13.55 -24.65 13.23
CA ILE A 120 -12.09 -24.55 13.04
C ILE A 120 -11.41 -25.95 13.13
N PRO A 121 -11.71 -26.81 14.13
CA PRO A 121 -11.18 -28.17 14.18
C PRO A 121 -11.50 -29.02 12.95
N GLN A 122 -12.72 -28.91 12.41
CA GLN A 122 -13.11 -29.63 11.18
C GLN A 122 -12.35 -29.12 9.96
N GLN A 123 -12.11 -27.81 9.90
CA GLN A 123 -11.32 -27.22 8.82
C GLN A 123 -9.85 -27.63 8.92
N LEU A 124 -9.29 -27.75 10.12
CA LEU A 124 -7.97 -28.32 10.35
C LEU A 124 -7.92 -29.80 9.94
N ALA A 125 -8.88 -30.63 10.39
CA ALA A 125 -8.97 -32.05 10.02
C ALA A 125 -8.96 -32.25 8.51
N LYS A 126 -9.72 -31.42 7.79
CA LYS A 126 -9.77 -31.41 6.33
C LYS A 126 -8.41 -31.18 5.67
N LEU A 127 -7.52 -30.37 6.25
CA LEU A 127 -6.17 -30.11 5.73
C LEU A 127 -5.21 -31.31 5.88
N TYR A 128 -5.52 -32.26 6.77
CA TYR A 128 -4.77 -33.50 6.94
C TYR A 128 -5.35 -34.66 6.14
N LEU A 129 -6.67 -34.69 5.99
CA LEU A 129 -7.34 -35.81 5.32
C LEU A 129 -7.35 -35.63 3.79
N ARG A 130 -7.56 -34.44 3.22
CA ARG A 130 -7.84 -34.30 1.77
C ARG A 130 -6.70 -34.73 0.82
N THR A 131 -7.04 -35.58 -0.16
CA THR A 131 -6.18 -36.05 -1.28
C THR A 131 -6.84 -35.92 -2.67
N GLY A 132 -7.77 -34.96 -2.86
CA GLY A 132 -8.23 -34.56 -4.21
C GLY A 132 -9.46 -35.25 -4.82
N ARG A 133 -10.31 -35.95 -4.06
CA ARG A 133 -11.57 -36.59 -4.56
C ARG A 133 -12.86 -35.91 -4.06
N ARG A 134 -13.98 -36.18 -4.76
CA ARG A 134 -15.33 -35.63 -4.49
C ARG A 134 -15.78 -35.89 -3.05
N VAL A 135 -16.43 -34.90 -2.44
CA VAL A 135 -16.88 -34.90 -1.04
C VAL A 135 -18.20 -35.67 -0.89
N GLY A 136 -18.17 -36.76 -0.13
CA GLY A 136 -19.36 -37.48 0.34
C GLY A 136 -19.76 -37.13 1.78
N VAL A 137 -20.94 -37.58 2.21
CA VAL A 137 -21.42 -37.42 3.60
C VAL A 137 -20.52 -38.17 4.60
N LEU A 138 -19.94 -39.30 4.18
CA LEU A 138 -19.02 -40.10 5.00
C LEU A 138 -17.69 -39.37 5.27
N ASP A 139 -17.15 -38.63 4.29
CA ASP A 139 -15.93 -37.83 4.49
C ASP A 139 -16.15 -36.73 5.54
N LYS A 140 -17.36 -36.17 5.62
CA LYS A 140 -17.72 -35.16 6.63
C LYS A 140 -17.81 -35.75 8.04
N LEU A 141 -18.22 -37.01 8.15
CA LEU A 141 -18.22 -37.73 9.43
C LEU A 141 -16.77 -38.05 9.84
N GLU A 142 -15.93 -38.50 8.91
CA GLU A 142 -14.50 -38.73 9.13
C GLU A 142 -13.78 -37.44 9.58
N GLU A 143 -14.03 -36.31 8.90
CA GLU A 143 -13.54 -34.98 9.31
C GLU A 143 -13.96 -34.62 10.74
N ALA A 144 -15.21 -34.89 11.12
CA ALA A 144 -15.72 -34.59 12.47
C ALA A 144 -15.11 -35.50 13.55
N MET A 145 -14.94 -36.79 13.25
CA MET A 145 -14.32 -37.76 14.14
C MET A 145 -12.83 -37.46 14.35
N PHE A 146 -12.11 -37.17 13.26
CA PHE A 146 -10.71 -36.75 13.31
C PHE A 146 -10.56 -35.41 14.04
N ALA A 147 -11.44 -34.45 13.80
CA ALA A 147 -11.45 -33.18 14.54
C ALA A 147 -11.66 -33.37 16.04
N THR A 148 -12.48 -34.34 16.45
CA THR A 148 -12.67 -34.71 17.87
C THR A 148 -11.38 -35.26 18.48
N TRP A 149 -10.61 -36.03 17.71
CA TRP A 149 -9.29 -36.48 18.14
C TRP A 149 -8.32 -35.30 18.25
N LEU A 150 -8.23 -34.42 17.26
CA LEU A 150 -7.33 -33.26 17.25
C LEU A 150 -7.46 -32.37 18.49
N VAL A 151 -8.69 -32.03 18.89
CA VAL A 151 -8.95 -31.14 20.05
C VAL A 151 -8.58 -31.75 21.40
N ARG A 152 -8.32 -33.07 21.45
CA ARG A 152 -7.83 -33.75 22.65
C ARG A 152 -6.30 -33.78 22.75
N GLN A 153 -5.61 -33.62 21.62
CA GLN A 153 -4.15 -33.72 21.55
C GLN A 153 -3.44 -32.36 21.70
N ALA A 154 -4.15 -31.26 21.42
CA ALA A 154 -3.59 -29.92 21.37
C ALA A 154 -4.53 -28.90 22.03
N ALA A 155 -3.96 -27.86 22.62
CA ALA A 155 -4.71 -26.76 23.22
C ALA A 155 -5.48 -25.96 22.14
N PRO A 156 -6.59 -25.27 22.49
CA PRO A 156 -7.35 -24.46 21.53
C PRO A 156 -6.49 -23.48 20.73
N GLU A 157 -5.51 -22.85 21.37
CA GLU A 157 -4.57 -21.91 20.75
C GLU A 157 -3.65 -22.60 19.74
N GLU A 158 -3.22 -23.83 20.02
CA GLU A 158 -2.40 -24.64 19.11
C GLU A 158 -3.22 -25.13 17.91
N VAL A 159 -4.48 -25.53 18.13
CA VAL A 159 -5.41 -25.92 17.06
C VAL A 159 -5.69 -24.74 16.13
N ALA A 160 -5.98 -23.56 16.69
CA ALA A 160 -6.19 -22.36 15.90
C ALA A 160 -4.90 -21.92 15.17
N GLY A 161 -3.76 -21.95 15.86
CA GLY A 161 -2.47 -21.60 15.28
C GLY A 161 -2.08 -22.50 14.12
N LEU A 162 -2.15 -23.83 14.28
CA LEU A 162 -1.87 -24.79 13.21
C LEU A 162 -2.83 -24.61 12.03
N TYR A 163 -4.12 -24.41 12.31
CA TYR A 163 -5.10 -24.11 11.26
C TYR A 163 -4.72 -22.88 10.44
N LEU A 164 -4.39 -21.78 11.11
CA LEU A 164 -3.99 -20.54 10.46
C LEU A 164 -2.69 -20.68 9.67
N ASN A 165 -1.68 -21.34 10.22
CA ASN A 165 -0.40 -21.53 9.53
C ASN A 165 -0.52 -22.42 8.29
N LEU A 166 -1.25 -23.54 8.39
CA LEU A 166 -1.41 -24.47 7.29
C LEU A 166 -2.34 -23.93 6.20
N SER A 167 -3.42 -23.25 6.57
CA SER A 167 -4.30 -22.57 5.61
C SER A 167 -3.56 -21.45 4.88
N ALA A 168 -2.76 -20.67 5.60
CA ALA A 168 -1.89 -19.65 5.02
C ALA A 168 -0.85 -20.23 4.05
N GLY A 169 -0.14 -21.30 4.45
CA GLY A 169 0.82 -22.00 3.60
C GLY A 169 0.19 -22.53 2.31
N THR A 170 -1.02 -23.08 2.41
CA THR A 170 -1.82 -23.57 1.26
C THR A 170 -2.22 -22.42 0.35
N ALA A 171 -2.68 -21.30 0.91
CA ALA A 171 -3.06 -20.13 0.13
C ALA A 171 -1.86 -19.62 -0.68
N MET A 172 -0.67 -19.54 -0.08
CA MET A 172 0.54 -19.06 -0.76
C MET A 172 1.12 -20.03 -1.80
N GLY A 173 0.51 -21.19 -2.06
CA GLY A 173 1.03 -22.18 -3.02
C GLY A 173 2.38 -22.79 -2.62
N THR A 174 2.80 -22.62 -1.36
CA THR A 174 4.10 -23.07 -0.85
C THR A 174 4.04 -24.47 -0.22
N VAL A 175 5.21 -25.07 0.05
CA VAL A 175 5.38 -26.26 0.91
C VAL A 175 4.57 -26.11 2.21
N ARG A 176 4.03 -27.22 2.74
CA ARG A 176 3.32 -27.25 4.02
C ARG A 176 4.11 -26.56 5.13
N ARG A 177 3.53 -25.52 5.76
CA ARG A 177 4.20 -24.68 6.76
C ARG A 177 3.46 -24.66 8.10
N PRO A 178 3.67 -25.64 8.98
CA PRO A 178 3.00 -25.66 10.27
C PRO A 178 3.52 -24.59 11.24
N ALA A 179 4.77 -24.13 11.09
CA ALA A 179 5.47 -23.29 12.07
C ALA A 179 5.46 -21.78 11.76
N ASP A 180 5.45 -21.39 10.48
CA ASP A 180 5.66 -19.98 10.07
C ASP A 180 4.72 -19.52 8.93
N GLY A 181 3.76 -20.35 8.51
CA GLY A 181 2.86 -20.03 7.40
C GLY A 181 2.04 -18.76 7.61
N LEU A 182 1.52 -18.55 8.82
CA LEU A 182 0.74 -17.37 9.18
C LEU A 182 1.60 -16.11 9.18
N HIS A 183 2.82 -16.21 9.71
CA HIS A 183 3.78 -15.11 9.70
C HIS A 183 4.23 -14.74 8.28
N ARG A 184 4.42 -15.72 7.41
CA ARG A 184 4.70 -15.46 6.00
C ARG A 184 3.53 -14.85 5.28
N LEU A 185 2.30 -15.27 5.58
CA LEU A 185 1.12 -14.63 5.02
C LEU A 185 0.96 -13.20 5.53
N SER A 186 1.31 -12.95 6.80
CA SER A 186 1.39 -11.59 7.36
C SER A 186 2.39 -10.72 6.59
N LEU A 187 3.60 -11.23 6.34
CA LEU A 187 4.61 -10.55 5.51
C LEU A 187 4.11 -10.35 4.07
N ALA A 188 3.42 -11.32 3.49
CA ALA A 188 2.94 -11.25 2.11
C ALA A 188 1.71 -10.34 1.91
N LEU A 189 0.88 -10.18 2.94
CA LEU A 189 -0.34 -9.35 2.91
C LEU A 189 -0.12 -7.94 3.45
N PHE A 190 0.82 -7.76 4.38
CA PHE A 190 0.99 -6.48 5.08
C PHE A 190 2.44 -5.97 5.03
N GLY A 191 3.38 -6.78 4.56
CA GLY A 191 4.80 -6.49 4.65
C GLY A 191 5.37 -6.61 6.06
N LEU A 192 4.58 -7.01 7.07
CA LEU A 192 4.96 -6.96 8.48
C LEU A 192 5.04 -8.35 9.12
N PRO A 193 5.97 -8.59 10.06
CA PRO A 193 5.95 -9.80 10.85
C PRO A 193 4.70 -9.84 11.73
N LEU A 194 4.19 -11.04 11.96
CA LEU A 194 2.92 -11.30 12.65
C LEU A 194 2.74 -10.51 13.96
N ARG A 195 3.80 -10.45 14.79
CA ARG A 195 3.79 -9.73 16.08
C ARG A 195 3.61 -8.21 15.98
N ARG A 196 3.79 -7.63 14.79
CA ARG A 196 3.80 -6.17 14.54
C ARG A 196 2.60 -5.70 13.73
N LEU A 197 1.65 -6.58 13.45
CA LEU A 197 0.41 -6.19 12.81
C LEU A 197 -0.41 -5.28 13.73
N SER A 198 -1.01 -4.24 13.15
CA SER A 198 -2.04 -3.48 13.83
C SER A 198 -3.21 -4.40 14.21
N ARG A 199 -4.03 -4.01 15.20
CA ARG A 199 -5.17 -4.83 15.60
C ARG A 199 -6.12 -5.05 14.41
N GLU A 200 -6.26 -4.05 13.56
CA GLU A 200 -7.10 -4.08 12.35
C GLU A 200 -6.53 -5.03 11.31
N ASP A 201 -5.23 -5.01 11.07
CA ASP A 201 -4.58 -5.93 10.14
C ASP A 201 -4.63 -7.37 10.67
N GLN A 202 -4.54 -7.56 11.99
CA GLN A 202 -4.74 -8.88 12.63
C GLN A 202 -6.17 -9.39 12.45
N LEU A 203 -7.16 -8.51 12.53
CA LEU A 203 -8.56 -8.83 12.27
C LEU A 203 -8.77 -9.25 10.80
N VAL A 204 -8.17 -8.53 9.86
CA VAL A 204 -8.20 -8.86 8.42
C VAL A 204 -7.48 -10.18 8.16
N LEU A 205 -6.29 -10.40 8.75
CA LEU A 205 -5.55 -11.64 8.64
C LEU A 205 -6.35 -12.83 9.18
N GLY A 206 -7.07 -12.65 10.29
CA GLY A 206 -7.96 -13.68 10.85
C GLY A 206 -9.13 -14.07 9.94
N ALA A 207 -9.51 -13.21 8.99
CA ALA A 207 -10.55 -13.50 7.98
C ALA A 207 -10.02 -14.22 6.73
N SER A 208 -8.70 -14.29 6.55
CA SER A 208 -8.04 -14.92 5.40
C SER A 208 -8.15 -16.46 5.24
N PRO A 209 -8.54 -17.29 6.24
CA PRO A 209 -8.54 -18.76 6.08
C PRO A 209 -9.50 -19.32 5.03
N ARG A 210 -10.58 -18.60 4.66
CA ARG A 210 -11.41 -18.93 3.48
C ARG A 210 -10.71 -18.74 2.14
N GLY A 211 -9.46 -18.30 2.17
CA GLY A 211 -8.68 -17.94 1.02
C GLY A 211 -8.79 -16.44 0.77
N VAL A 212 -7.63 -15.82 0.56
CA VAL A 212 -7.48 -14.44 0.15
C VAL A 212 -8.28 -14.15 -1.13
N GLN A 213 -8.35 -15.10 -2.07
CA GLN A 213 -9.22 -15.03 -3.27
C GLN A 213 -10.71 -14.85 -2.97
N TRP A 214 -11.22 -15.44 -1.87
CA TRP A 214 -12.63 -15.30 -1.51
C TRP A 214 -12.95 -13.88 -1.02
N LEU A 215 -12.04 -13.30 -0.23
CA LEU A 215 -12.14 -11.91 0.21
C LEU A 215 -12.20 -10.97 -1.00
N ARG A 216 -11.40 -11.25 -2.04
CA ARG A 216 -11.40 -10.53 -3.33
C ARG A 216 -12.72 -10.62 -4.07
N ALA A 217 -13.24 -11.83 -4.23
CA ALA A 217 -14.44 -12.07 -5.03
C ALA A 217 -15.71 -11.51 -4.39
N HIS A 218 -15.70 -11.28 -3.08
CA HIS A 218 -16.88 -10.86 -2.31
C HIS A 218 -16.56 -9.74 -1.30
N PRO A 219 -16.10 -8.56 -1.75
CA PRO A 219 -15.59 -7.50 -0.86
C PRO A 219 -16.67 -6.98 0.09
N ALA A 220 -17.89 -6.75 -0.40
CA ALA A 220 -19.01 -6.29 0.42
C ALA A 220 -19.47 -7.30 1.49
N ILE A 221 -19.38 -8.59 1.20
CA ILE A 221 -19.72 -9.64 2.19
C ILE A 221 -18.60 -9.75 3.22
N SER A 222 -17.35 -9.64 2.77
CA SER A 222 -16.16 -9.70 3.60
C SER A 222 -16.11 -8.55 4.60
N SER A 223 -16.36 -7.32 4.15
CA SER A 223 -16.37 -6.13 5.01
C SER A 223 -17.42 -6.25 6.12
N ARG A 224 -18.66 -6.63 5.77
CA ARG A 224 -19.74 -6.83 6.74
C ARG A 224 -19.41 -7.89 7.78
N ARG A 225 -18.77 -9.00 7.38
CA ARG A 225 -18.37 -10.05 8.32
C ARG A 225 -17.20 -9.64 9.21
N ILE A 226 -16.26 -8.87 8.68
CA ILE A 226 -15.15 -8.30 9.47
C ILE A 226 -15.69 -7.30 10.50
N ALA A 227 -16.61 -6.41 10.11
CA ALA A 227 -17.27 -5.48 11.04
C ALA A 227 -18.01 -6.24 12.16
N ALA A 228 -18.82 -7.24 11.80
CA ALA A 228 -19.51 -8.08 12.78
C ALA A 228 -18.54 -8.90 13.67
N THR A 229 -17.33 -9.19 13.19
CA THR A 229 -16.27 -9.86 13.96
C THR A 229 -15.64 -8.89 14.96
N ARG A 230 -15.40 -7.64 14.56
CA ARG A 230 -14.94 -6.57 15.46
C ARG A 230 -15.93 -6.33 16.59
N GLU A 231 -17.22 -6.16 16.29
CA GLU A 231 -18.26 -6.02 17.31
C GLU A 231 -18.26 -7.19 18.31
N TRP A 232 -18.07 -8.40 17.79
CA TRP A 232 -17.93 -9.58 18.63
C TRP A 232 -16.68 -9.50 19.51
N LEU A 233 -15.51 -9.13 18.97
CA LEU A 233 -14.27 -8.96 19.74
C LEU A 233 -14.39 -7.88 20.83
N ILE A 234 -15.10 -6.79 20.55
CA ILE A 234 -15.43 -5.75 21.54
C ILE A 234 -16.24 -6.37 22.68
N ALA A 235 -17.30 -7.12 22.36
CA ALA A 235 -18.12 -7.80 23.36
C ALA A 235 -17.37 -8.88 24.14
N GLN A 236 -16.22 -9.36 23.64
CA GLN A 236 -15.32 -10.28 24.35
C GLN A 236 -14.24 -9.55 25.18
N ASN A 237 -14.22 -8.22 25.23
CA ASN A 237 -13.11 -7.42 25.79
C ASN A 237 -11.74 -7.71 25.15
N LEU A 238 -11.74 -8.16 23.89
CA LEU A 238 -10.51 -8.38 23.11
C LEU A 238 -10.20 -7.19 22.19
N TRP A 239 -11.09 -6.20 22.11
CA TRP A 239 -10.96 -5.01 21.29
C TRP A 239 -11.51 -3.78 22.02
N ASP A 240 -10.78 -2.67 21.97
CA ASP A 240 -11.19 -1.39 22.57
C ASP A 240 -12.10 -0.60 21.61
N ALA A 241 -13.33 -0.35 22.03
CA ALA A 241 -14.33 0.36 21.23
C ALA A 241 -14.03 1.86 21.05
N SER A 242 -13.18 2.45 21.90
CA SER A 242 -12.81 3.87 21.83
C SER A 242 -11.82 4.18 20.69
N VAL A 243 -11.14 3.15 20.16
CA VAL A 243 -10.18 3.29 19.06
C VAL A 243 -10.94 3.34 17.73
N ARG A 244 -10.92 4.53 17.12
CA ARG A 244 -11.52 4.81 15.81
C ARG A 244 -10.82 3.99 14.72
N SER A 245 -11.58 3.16 14.03
CA SER A 245 -11.08 2.26 12.97
C SER A 245 -11.27 2.88 11.60
N TYR A 246 -10.37 2.57 10.66
CA TYR A 246 -10.60 2.90 9.25
C TYR A 246 -11.79 2.14 8.65
N LEU A 247 -12.29 1.11 9.35
CA LEU A 247 -13.51 0.39 8.99
C LEU A 247 -14.78 1.12 9.43
N ASP A 248 -14.67 2.18 10.24
CA ASP A 248 -15.81 2.95 10.77
C ASP A 248 -16.31 4.03 9.79
N ASP A 249 -15.51 4.38 8.78
CA ASP A 249 -15.92 5.32 7.73
C ASP A 249 -16.85 4.61 6.74
N PHE A 250 -18.15 4.90 6.83
CA PHE A 250 -19.22 4.33 5.99
C PHE A 250 -19.04 4.58 4.47
N ASP A 251 -18.05 5.38 4.08
CA ASP A 251 -17.73 5.74 2.69
C ASP A 251 -16.43 5.06 2.19
N VAL A 252 -15.86 4.14 2.96
CA VAL A 252 -14.82 3.24 2.44
C VAL A 252 -15.48 2.26 1.50
N ASP A 253 -15.36 2.53 0.20
CA ASP A 253 -15.66 1.60 -0.88
C ASP A 253 -15.19 0.19 -0.47
N SER A 254 -16.12 -0.74 -0.30
CA SER A 254 -15.80 -2.08 0.17
C SER A 254 -14.80 -2.80 -0.74
N ALA A 255 -14.75 -2.45 -2.04
CA ALA A 255 -13.70 -2.91 -2.94
C ALA A 255 -12.34 -2.33 -2.56
N ALA A 256 -12.26 -1.03 -2.21
CA ALA A 256 -11.07 -0.36 -1.69
C ALA A 256 -10.48 -1.00 -0.44
N ALA A 257 -11.33 -1.37 0.52
CA ALA A 257 -10.90 -2.01 1.77
C ALA A 257 -10.14 -3.32 1.52
N PHE A 258 -10.39 -3.99 0.39
CA PHE A 258 -9.73 -5.24 -0.01
C PHE A 258 -8.85 -5.13 -1.25
N ARG A 259 -8.56 -3.92 -1.79
CA ARG A 259 -7.63 -3.78 -2.93
C ARG A 259 -6.21 -4.28 -2.64
N PHE A 260 -5.80 -4.33 -1.36
CA PHE A 260 -4.51 -4.92 -0.94
C PHE A 260 -4.41 -6.42 -1.26
N VAL A 261 -5.55 -7.12 -1.32
CA VAL A 261 -5.68 -8.52 -1.74
C VAL A 261 -5.46 -8.68 -3.26
N GLU A 262 -5.76 -7.68 -4.08
CA GLU A 262 -5.54 -7.77 -5.54
C GLU A 262 -4.06 -7.98 -5.87
N GLY A 263 -3.19 -7.29 -5.15
CA GLY A 263 -1.76 -7.48 -5.30
C GLY A 263 -1.29 -8.87 -4.82
N TRP A 264 -2.00 -9.59 -3.95
CA TRP A 264 -1.63 -10.97 -3.59
C TRP A 264 -1.75 -11.93 -4.79
N THR A 265 -2.76 -11.72 -5.65
CA THR A 265 -2.94 -12.50 -6.89
C THR A 265 -1.80 -12.26 -7.88
N GLU A 266 -1.24 -11.06 -7.96
CA GLU A 266 -0.04 -10.80 -8.79
C GLU A 266 1.27 -11.22 -8.10
N ARG A 267 1.35 -11.11 -6.76
CA ARG A 267 2.53 -11.45 -5.94
C ARG A 267 2.85 -12.95 -5.85
N VAL A 268 1.85 -13.83 -6.03
CA VAL A 268 2.02 -15.29 -5.82
C VAL A 268 1.39 -16.15 -6.93
N ALA A 269 0.31 -15.73 -7.58
CA ALA A 269 -0.39 -16.60 -8.53
C ALA A 269 0.34 -16.80 -9.87
N SER A 270 1.38 -16.03 -10.17
CA SER A 270 2.21 -16.34 -11.33
C SER A 270 3.19 -17.48 -11.06
N GLY A 271 3.59 -17.74 -9.82
CA GLY A 271 4.79 -18.56 -9.58
C GLY A 271 6.05 -18.05 -10.33
N GLU A 272 5.98 -16.86 -10.95
CA GLU A 272 7.02 -16.24 -11.78
C GLU A 272 7.71 -15.08 -11.06
N ALA A 273 7.17 -14.57 -9.96
CA ALA A 273 7.84 -13.51 -9.21
C ALA A 273 8.98 -14.10 -8.34
N ALA A 274 10.10 -14.41 -8.98
CA ALA A 274 11.42 -14.43 -8.37
C ALA A 274 11.87 -13.03 -7.86
N THR A 275 10.95 -12.05 -7.73
CA THR A 275 11.22 -10.61 -7.71
C THR A 275 10.87 -9.87 -6.41
N ALA A 276 10.18 -10.50 -5.45
CA ALA A 276 10.00 -9.89 -4.12
C ALA A 276 11.29 -10.06 -3.29
N ASP A 277 11.97 -8.95 -3.04
CA ASP A 277 13.24 -8.94 -2.32
C ASP A 277 12.98 -8.94 -0.80
N LEU A 278 12.94 -10.15 -0.21
CA LEU A 278 12.57 -10.33 1.20
C LEU A 278 13.54 -9.64 2.17
N ASP A 279 14.81 -9.50 1.79
CA ASP A 279 15.81 -8.77 2.57
C ASP A 279 15.54 -7.27 2.55
N LEU A 280 15.12 -6.75 1.38
CA LEU A 280 14.66 -5.38 1.22
C LEU A 280 13.40 -5.10 2.05
N VAL A 281 12.43 -6.02 2.06
CA VAL A 281 11.24 -5.94 2.93
C VAL A 281 11.64 -5.87 4.41
N ALA A 282 12.53 -6.76 4.87
CA ALA A 282 12.99 -6.79 6.25
C ALA A 282 13.76 -5.52 6.66
N ALA A 283 14.55 -4.95 5.75
CA ALA A 283 15.24 -3.68 5.98
C ALA A 283 14.29 -2.48 6.05
N ILE A 284 13.28 -2.42 5.17
CA ILE A 284 12.25 -1.36 5.19
C ILE A 284 11.47 -1.42 6.51
N ASP A 285 11.16 -2.63 6.98
CA ASP A 285 10.42 -2.84 8.22
C ASP A 285 11.17 -2.34 9.45
N ARG A 286 12.46 -2.69 9.59
CA ARG A 286 13.29 -2.19 10.70
C ARG A 286 13.38 -0.67 10.70
N PHE A 287 13.42 -0.07 9.52
CA PHE A 287 13.46 1.37 9.38
C PHE A 287 12.13 2.03 9.78
N ARG A 288 10.99 1.50 9.32
CA ARG A 288 9.65 2.00 9.68
C ARG A 288 9.48 2.12 11.20
N GLU A 289 10.00 1.16 11.94
CA GLU A 289 9.96 1.18 13.41
C GLU A 289 10.80 2.28 14.02
N GLY A 290 12.06 2.42 13.59
CA GLY A 290 12.92 3.49 14.07
C GLY A 290 12.35 4.88 13.75
N LEU A 291 11.67 5.03 12.61
CA LEU A 291 10.93 6.24 12.29
C LEU A 291 9.75 6.46 13.23
N SER A 292 8.94 5.43 13.50
CA SER A 292 7.82 5.50 14.45
C SER A 292 8.29 5.86 15.87
N GLU A 293 9.37 5.27 16.36
CA GLU A 293 9.97 5.59 17.66
C GLU A 293 10.47 7.04 17.72
N THR A 294 11.16 7.50 16.67
CA THR A 294 11.66 8.88 16.58
C THR A 294 10.51 9.88 16.55
N LEU A 295 9.44 9.58 15.82
CA LEU A 295 8.23 10.40 15.75
C LEU A 295 7.55 10.50 17.12
N GLN A 296 7.38 9.39 17.82
CA GLN A 296 6.80 9.37 19.16
C GLN A 296 7.65 10.15 20.17
N ALA A 297 8.98 10.09 20.06
CA ALA A 297 9.89 10.79 20.96
C ALA A 297 9.93 12.31 20.71
N GLN A 298 9.96 12.74 19.44
CA GLN A 298 10.05 14.17 19.09
C GLN A 298 8.68 14.86 19.10
N PHE A 299 7.60 14.12 18.82
CA PHE A 299 6.24 14.63 18.71
C PHE A 299 5.26 13.73 19.49
N PRO A 300 5.31 13.73 20.83
CA PRO A 300 4.49 12.86 21.66
C PRO A 300 2.99 13.07 21.40
N GLY A 301 2.25 11.98 21.24
CA GLY A 301 0.81 11.99 20.92
C GLY A 301 0.49 12.04 19.42
N THR A 302 1.50 12.10 18.55
CA THR A 302 1.29 12.10 17.10
C THR A 302 1.09 10.68 16.59
N ALA A 303 -0.17 10.30 16.39
CA ALA A 303 -0.50 9.04 15.73
C ALA A 303 -0.28 9.20 14.21
N VAL A 304 0.73 8.53 13.65
CA VAL A 304 1.10 8.61 12.22
C VAL A 304 1.12 7.22 11.57
N ARG A 305 0.77 7.15 10.28
CA ARG A 305 1.02 6.00 9.42
C ARG A 305 2.19 6.30 8.48
N ALA A 306 3.16 5.40 8.46
CA ALA A 306 4.26 5.43 7.51
C ALA A 306 4.05 4.38 6.41
N ALA A 307 4.37 4.76 5.17
CA ALA A 307 4.36 3.85 4.02
C ALA A 307 5.71 3.93 3.30
N PHE A 308 6.19 2.76 2.90
CA PHE A 308 7.46 2.59 2.20
C PHE A 308 7.31 1.71 0.98
N ALA A 309 7.97 2.09 -0.11
CA ALA A 309 8.06 1.29 -1.32
C ALA A 309 9.46 1.41 -1.93
N ALA A 310 9.96 0.29 -2.46
CA ALA A 310 11.14 0.21 -3.30
C ALA A 310 10.72 -0.27 -4.69
N LEU A 311 11.06 0.51 -5.71
CA LEU A 311 10.61 0.30 -7.09
C LEU A 311 11.81 0.03 -8.00
N GLY A 312 11.70 -0.97 -8.86
CA GLY A 312 12.72 -1.34 -9.85
C GLY A 312 12.56 -0.61 -11.18
N SER A 313 13.47 -0.92 -12.11
CA SER A 313 13.63 -0.27 -13.42
C SER A 313 12.40 -0.31 -14.33
N ASP A 314 11.63 -1.38 -14.23
CA ASP A 314 10.41 -1.66 -14.98
C ASP A 314 9.14 -1.15 -14.27
N GLY A 315 9.31 -0.44 -13.14
CA GLY A 315 8.21 -0.06 -12.27
C GLY A 315 7.69 -1.19 -11.38
N SER A 316 8.37 -2.35 -11.35
CA SER A 316 8.03 -3.43 -10.43
C SER A 316 8.24 -3.00 -8.98
N VAL A 317 7.33 -3.43 -8.11
CA VAL A 317 7.44 -3.22 -6.67
C VAL A 317 8.37 -4.29 -6.10
N LEU A 318 9.62 -3.92 -5.80
CA LEU A 318 10.65 -4.82 -5.27
C LEU A 318 10.41 -5.13 -3.79
N ALA A 319 9.97 -4.14 -3.03
CA ALA A 319 9.57 -4.29 -1.63
C ALA A 319 8.64 -3.16 -1.18
N ARG A 320 7.86 -3.43 -0.14
CA ARG A 320 7.03 -2.42 0.53
C ARG A 320 6.76 -2.78 1.98
N SER A 321 6.47 -1.78 2.80
CA SER A 321 6.05 -1.99 4.18
C SER A 321 5.28 -0.80 4.76
N GLY A 322 4.42 -1.10 5.75
CA GLY A 322 3.34 -0.22 6.20
C GLY A 322 2.00 -0.64 5.59
N ALA A 323 0.87 -0.21 6.15
CA ALA A 323 -0.47 -0.58 5.68
C ALA A 323 -0.59 -0.38 4.15
N GLU A 324 -0.54 -1.45 3.35
CA GLU A 324 0.10 -1.53 2.02
C GLU A 324 -0.21 -0.49 0.91
N SER A 325 -1.10 0.50 1.07
CA SER A 325 -1.61 1.32 -0.06
C SER A 325 -2.39 2.57 0.38
N ALA A 326 -2.10 3.11 1.57
CA ALA A 326 -2.81 4.28 2.07
C ALA A 326 -2.69 5.45 1.08
N LEU A 327 -3.81 5.79 0.46
CA LEU A 327 -3.98 6.96 -0.40
C LEU A 327 -3.42 8.20 0.33
N MET A 328 -2.23 8.65 -0.06
CA MET A 328 -1.57 9.81 0.49
C MET A 328 -2.10 11.06 -0.21
N PRO A 329 -2.39 12.16 0.52
CA PRO A 329 -2.62 13.44 -0.11
C PRO A 329 -1.39 13.84 -0.93
N VAL A 330 -1.47 13.67 -2.24
CA VAL A 330 -0.48 14.18 -3.17
C VAL A 330 -0.94 15.56 -3.55
N ASN A 331 -0.22 16.58 -3.08
CA ASN A 331 -0.46 17.94 -3.55
C ASN A 331 -0.12 17.97 -5.05
N TYR A 332 -1.16 18.11 -5.85
CA TYR A 332 -1.08 18.18 -7.29
C TYR A 332 -0.14 19.32 -7.71
N GLY A 333 -0.13 20.43 -6.99
CA GLY A 333 0.81 21.53 -7.21
C GLY A 333 2.27 21.05 -7.15
N SER A 334 2.65 20.24 -6.16
CA SER A 334 4.04 19.73 -6.06
C SER A 334 4.42 18.80 -7.21
N VAL A 335 3.50 17.93 -7.65
CA VAL A 335 3.76 17.01 -8.78
C VAL A 335 3.70 17.74 -10.13
N ALA A 336 2.75 18.65 -10.32
CA ALA A 336 2.64 19.48 -11.51
C ALA A 336 3.85 20.40 -11.67
N LYS A 337 4.43 20.88 -10.57
CA LYS A 337 5.68 21.64 -10.58
C LYS A 337 6.87 20.78 -11.04
N LEU A 338 6.94 19.51 -10.62
CA LEU A 338 7.95 18.57 -11.11
C LEU A 338 7.72 18.21 -12.59
N GLU A 339 6.47 18.00 -13.01
CA GLU A 339 6.10 17.82 -14.42
C GLU A 339 6.44 19.06 -15.26
N ALA A 340 6.24 20.26 -14.71
CA ALA A 340 6.56 21.51 -15.38
C ALA A 340 8.08 21.68 -15.54
N LEU A 341 8.86 21.30 -14.52
CA LEU A 341 10.32 21.24 -14.62
C LEU A 341 10.75 20.23 -15.69
N ASP A 342 10.21 19.02 -15.66
CA ASP A 342 10.52 17.97 -16.62
C ASP A 342 10.17 18.38 -18.06
N LEU A 343 8.98 18.95 -18.26
CA LEU A 343 8.56 19.52 -19.53
C LEU A 343 9.48 20.67 -19.98
N ALA A 344 9.90 21.55 -19.08
CA ALA A 344 10.81 22.64 -19.40
C ALA A 344 12.20 22.12 -19.82
N VAL A 345 12.71 21.09 -19.16
CA VAL A 345 13.97 20.42 -19.52
C VAL A 345 13.85 19.75 -20.88
N GLU A 346 12.78 19.00 -21.14
CA GLU A 346 12.53 18.38 -22.45
C GLU A 346 12.35 19.43 -23.57
N ALA A 347 11.70 20.56 -23.27
CA ALA A 347 11.37 21.58 -24.26
C ALA A 347 12.56 22.47 -24.61
N PHE A 348 13.39 22.81 -23.61
CA PHE A 348 14.42 23.86 -23.72
C PHE A 348 15.85 23.36 -23.45
N GLY A 349 16.01 22.20 -22.83
CA GLY A 349 17.29 21.67 -22.38
C GLY A 349 17.73 22.18 -20.99
N PRO A 350 18.62 21.44 -20.32
CA PRO A 350 18.97 21.69 -18.91
C PRO A 350 19.69 23.03 -18.68
N ALA A 351 20.54 23.48 -19.59
CA ALA A 351 21.24 24.75 -19.49
C ALA A 351 20.26 25.94 -19.46
N GLN A 352 19.31 25.96 -20.39
CA GLN A 352 18.33 27.05 -20.48
C GLN A 352 17.41 27.14 -19.26
N VAL A 353 17.04 25.99 -18.67
CA VAL A 353 16.24 25.94 -17.43
C VAL A 353 17.00 26.59 -16.27
N ARG A 354 18.32 26.38 -16.19
CA ARG A 354 19.17 26.96 -15.16
C ARG A 354 19.42 28.44 -15.34
N ASP A 355 19.46 28.93 -16.58
CA ASP A 355 19.74 30.34 -16.86
C ASP A 355 18.54 31.25 -16.58
N LEU A 356 17.32 30.68 -16.54
CA LEU A 356 16.12 31.42 -16.20
C LEU A 356 15.99 31.62 -14.69
N MET A 357 16.64 32.66 -14.17
CA MET A 357 16.58 33.04 -12.76
C MET A 357 15.45 34.04 -12.51
N LEU A 358 14.56 33.75 -11.56
CA LEU A 358 13.56 34.71 -11.08
C LEU A 358 13.95 35.28 -9.72
N PRO A 359 13.82 36.60 -9.49
CA PRO A 359 14.07 37.22 -8.20
C PRO A 359 13.05 36.75 -7.15
N PRO A 360 13.38 36.79 -5.84
CA PRO A 360 12.41 36.49 -4.79
C PRO A 360 11.11 37.28 -4.94
N GLY A 361 9.97 36.66 -4.65
CA GLY A 361 8.67 37.33 -4.69
C GLY A 361 7.57 36.47 -4.09
N GLY A 362 6.56 37.10 -3.50
CA GLY A 362 5.56 36.41 -2.67
C GLY A 362 4.35 35.89 -3.43
N CYS A 363 3.55 36.79 -4.01
CA CYS A 363 2.25 36.43 -4.57
C CYS A 363 2.28 36.37 -6.09
N VAL A 364 1.56 35.41 -6.67
CA VAL A 364 1.28 35.33 -8.10
C VAL A 364 -0.17 35.72 -8.36
N ARG A 365 -0.39 36.50 -9.42
CA ARG A 365 -1.73 36.91 -9.86
C ARG A 365 -2.32 35.84 -10.76
N TRP A 366 -3.61 35.55 -10.63
CA TRP A 366 -4.28 34.52 -11.42
C TRP A 366 -5.77 34.85 -11.63
N THR A 367 -6.38 34.24 -12.64
CA THR A 367 -7.80 34.39 -12.98
C THR A 367 -8.48 33.01 -13.05
N TRP A 368 -9.71 32.90 -12.54
CA TRP A 368 -10.50 31.67 -12.62
C TRP A 368 -10.92 31.37 -14.07
N SER A 369 -10.82 30.10 -14.46
CA SER A 369 -11.15 29.67 -15.82
C SER A 369 -12.66 29.60 -16.08
N THR A 370 -13.47 29.26 -15.07
CA THR A 370 -14.94 29.10 -15.21
C THR A 370 -15.69 30.43 -15.10
N LYS A 371 -16.71 30.62 -15.95
CA LYS A 371 -17.51 31.87 -16.02
C LYS A 371 -18.18 32.22 -14.68
N ASP A 372 -18.64 31.24 -13.93
CA ASP A 372 -19.32 31.45 -12.64
C ASP A 372 -18.36 31.93 -11.53
N LEU A 373 -17.05 31.69 -11.68
CA LEU A 373 -16.02 32.06 -10.70
C LEU A 373 -15.16 33.25 -11.16
N ARG A 374 -15.34 33.75 -12.40
CA ARG A 374 -14.69 34.97 -12.87
C ARG A 374 -15.24 36.19 -12.14
N ARG A 375 -14.58 36.54 -11.04
CA ARG A 375 -14.67 37.90 -10.50
C ARG A 375 -14.05 38.86 -11.51
N SER A 376 -14.54 40.10 -11.57
CA SER A 376 -14.08 41.14 -12.50
C SER A 376 -12.62 41.58 -12.34
N HIS A 377 -11.87 40.98 -11.39
CA HIS A 377 -10.49 41.33 -11.08
C HIS A 377 -9.65 40.06 -10.80
N PRO A 378 -8.35 40.03 -11.23
CA PRO A 378 -7.44 38.92 -10.93
C PRO A 378 -7.29 38.69 -9.42
N SER A 379 -7.34 37.44 -9.01
CA SER A 379 -7.05 37.00 -7.65
C SER A 379 -5.54 36.92 -7.40
N ARG A 380 -5.13 36.82 -6.13
CA ARG A 380 -3.73 36.63 -5.74
C ARG A 380 -3.58 35.31 -4.99
N TYR A 381 -2.59 34.52 -5.38
CA TYR A 381 -2.15 33.33 -4.68
C TYR A 381 -0.79 33.62 -4.05
N CYS A 382 -0.69 33.56 -2.73
CA CYS A 382 0.52 33.88 -1.97
C CYS A 382 0.97 32.61 -1.23
N PRO A 383 1.87 31.80 -1.82
CA PRO A 383 2.35 30.59 -1.16
C PRO A 383 3.16 30.96 0.07
N THR A 384 2.96 30.21 1.15
CA THR A 384 3.83 30.28 2.31
C THR A 384 5.09 29.43 2.05
N ASP A 385 6.26 30.04 2.20
CA ASP A 385 7.55 29.34 2.16
C ASP A 385 8.05 29.11 3.60
N VAL A 386 8.47 27.89 3.89
CA VAL A 386 9.11 27.57 5.19
C VAL A 386 10.45 28.28 5.31
N ALA A 387 11.19 28.37 4.20
CA ALA A 387 12.42 29.14 4.09
C ALA A 387 12.32 30.02 2.84
N PRO A 388 12.05 31.33 2.97
CA PRO A 388 11.91 32.23 1.84
C PRO A 388 13.19 32.32 1.00
N ALA A 389 13.02 32.53 -0.31
CA ALA A 389 14.15 32.81 -1.18
C ALA A 389 14.79 34.17 -0.84
N THR A 390 16.12 34.19 -0.72
CA THR A 390 16.91 35.40 -0.45
C THR A 390 17.65 35.94 -1.67
N ARG A 391 17.68 35.18 -2.77
CA ARG A 391 18.34 35.53 -4.03
C ARG A 391 17.54 35.00 -5.23
N PRO A 392 17.83 35.48 -6.45
CA PRO A 392 17.28 34.86 -7.65
C PRO A 392 17.61 33.36 -7.72
N MET A 393 16.64 32.56 -8.17
CA MET A 393 16.79 31.12 -8.36
C MET A 393 16.10 30.68 -9.64
N ALA A 394 16.63 29.63 -10.24
CA ALA A 394 16.05 28.95 -11.39
C ALA A 394 15.03 27.89 -10.95
N LEU A 395 14.27 27.37 -11.91
CA LEU A 395 13.21 26.41 -11.63
C LEU A 395 13.73 25.11 -10.99
N ASP A 396 14.86 24.59 -11.45
CA ASP A 396 15.49 23.38 -10.90
C ASP A 396 15.88 23.57 -9.43
N GLU A 397 16.48 24.71 -9.10
CA GLU A 397 16.85 25.05 -7.72
C GLU A 397 15.61 25.27 -6.85
N ALA A 398 14.61 26.00 -7.35
CA ALA A 398 13.37 26.26 -6.62
C ALA A 398 12.62 24.96 -6.28
N VAL A 399 12.56 24.01 -7.24
CA VAL A 399 11.99 22.67 -7.04
C VAL A 399 12.83 21.86 -6.05
N ALA A 400 14.16 21.81 -6.23
CA ALA A 400 15.06 21.04 -5.36
C ALA A 400 15.02 21.52 -3.91
N ARG A 401 14.87 22.84 -3.69
CA ARG A 401 14.76 23.47 -2.36
C ARG A 401 13.32 23.58 -1.84
N SER A 402 12.33 23.14 -2.63
CA SER A 402 10.91 23.21 -2.31
C SER A 402 10.42 24.63 -1.96
N ILE A 403 10.91 25.66 -2.67
CA ILE A 403 10.48 27.05 -2.52
C ILE A 403 9.16 27.25 -3.28
N ASN A 404 8.03 27.26 -2.58
CA ASN A 404 6.70 27.26 -3.21
C ASN A 404 6.43 28.51 -4.03
N SER A 405 6.80 29.68 -3.51
CA SER A 405 6.58 30.98 -4.17
C SER A 405 7.26 31.04 -5.53
N LEU A 406 8.56 30.74 -5.59
CA LEU A 406 9.33 30.72 -6.82
C LEU A 406 8.88 29.59 -7.75
N THR A 407 8.58 28.41 -7.24
CA THR A 407 8.15 27.30 -8.10
C THR A 407 6.80 27.60 -8.77
N ALA A 408 5.87 28.22 -8.05
CA ALA A 408 4.60 28.69 -8.61
C ALA A 408 4.82 29.76 -9.71
N ARG A 409 5.71 30.72 -9.46
CA ARG A 409 6.04 31.77 -10.45
C ARG A 409 6.64 31.20 -11.73
N HIS A 410 7.62 30.29 -11.62
CA HIS A 410 8.20 29.64 -12.79
C HIS A 410 7.17 28.81 -13.55
N ALA A 411 6.30 28.06 -12.86
CA ALA A 411 5.25 27.27 -13.50
C ALA A 411 4.27 28.16 -14.29
N MET A 412 3.91 29.33 -13.76
CA MET A 412 3.04 30.30 -14.45
C MET A 412 3.70 31.01 -15.63
N LEU A 413 5.04 31.06 -15.68
CA LEU A 413 5.78 31.57 -16.84
C LEU A 413 6.02 30.52 -17.92
N LEU A 414 5.67 29.25 -17.69
CA LEU A 414 5.92 28.19 -18.66
C LEU A 414 5.16 28.39 -19.98
N PRO A 415 3.85 28.75 -20.01
CA PRO A 415 3.17 29.04 -21.26
C PRO A 415 3.79 30.17 -22.11
N PRO A 416 4.12 31.36 -21.56
CA PRO A 416 4.79 32.39 -22.35
C PRO A 416 6.21 32.00 -22.78
N LEU A 417 6.96 31.23 -21.97
CA LEU A 417 8.24 30.66 -22.40
C LEU A 417 8.09 29.69 -23.57
N LEU A 418 7.07 28.85 -23.53
CA LEU A 418 6.73 27.96 -24.65
C LEU A 418 6.34 28.78 -25.88
N ALA A 419 5.60 29.87 -25.74
CA ALA A 419 5.28 30.76 -26.86
C ALA A 419 6.54 31.32 -27.53
N GLN A 420 7.53 31.77 -26.74
CA GLN A 420 8.77 32.35 -27.25
C GLN A 420 9.72 31.31 -27.86
N ARG A 421 9.86 30.15 -27.22
CA ARG A 421 10.93 29.18 -27.55
C ARG A 421 10.45 27.93 -28.26
N ARG A 422 9.21 27.51 -28.02
CA ARG A 422 8.59 26.28 -28.56
C ARG A 422 7.12 26.50 -28.98
N PRO A 423 6.86 27.47 -29.88
CA PRO A 423 5.49 27.81 -30.31
C PRO A 423 4.77 26.65 -31.01
N ASP A 424 5.51 25.67 -31.53
CA ASP A 424 4.97 24.41 -32.05
C ASP A 424 4.29 23.56 -30.96
N LEU A 425 4.88 23.52 -29.77
CA LEU A 425 4.39 22.71 -28.66
C LEU A 425 3.19 23.38 -28.01
N LEU A 426 3.25 24.70 -27.80
CA LEU A 426 2.12 25.47 -27.28
C LEU A 426 0.90 25.34 -28.19
N ARG A 427 1.07 25.47 -29.52
CA ARG A 427 -0.03 25.31 -30.48
C ARG A 427 -0.65 23.92 -30.44
N ARG A 428 0.15 22.86 -30.25
CA ARG A 428 -0.36 21.50 -30.09
C ARG A 428 -1.20 21.35 -28.83
N MET A 429 -0.74 21.89 -27.69
CA MET A 429 -1.51 21.90 -26.45
C MET A 429 -2.82 22.68 -26.61
N ALA A 430 -2.76 23.87 -27.21
CA ALA A 430 -3.93 24.71 -27.43
C ALA A 430 -4.94 24.11 -28.43
N ALA A 431 -4.51 23.22 -29.34
CA ALA A 431 -5.38 22.54 -30.29
C ALA A 431 -6.34 21.54 -29.62
N GLU A 432 -6.05 21.09 -28.40
CA GLU A 432 -6.97 20.27 -27.60
C GLU A 432 -8.19 21.06 -27.11
N LEU A 433 -8.14 22.40 -27.17
CA LEU A 433 -9.25 23.28 -26.84
C LEU A 433 -10.05 23.63 -28.11
N SER A 434 -11.36 23.35 -28.07
CA SER A 434 -12.24 23.77 -29.15
C SER A 434 -12.23 25.30 -29.31
N ALA A 435 -12.59 25.80 -30.50
CA ALA A 435 -12.65 27.24 -30.75
C ALA A 435 -13.63 27.95 -29.80
N GLY A 436 -14.75 27.30 -29.45
CA GLY A 436 -15.72 27.79 -28.49
C GLY A 436 -15.18 27.85 -27.05
N GLU A 437 -14.43 26.83 -26.61
CA GLU A 437 -13.75 26.85 -25.31
C GLU A 437 -12.69 27.94 -25.24
N ARG A 438 -11.86 28.09 -26.27
CA ARG A 438 -10.84 29.16 -26.32
C ARG A 438 -11.47 30.55 -26.23
N ALA A 439 -12.53 30.80 -26.98
CA ALA A 439 -13.28 32.05 -26.90
C ALA A 439 -13.93 32.26 -25.53
N ALA A 440 -14.36 31.19 -24.85
CA ALA A 440 -14.89 31.28 -23.50
C ALA A 440 -13.81 31.59 -22.46
N LEU A 441 -12.58 31.09 -22.64
CA LEU A 441 -11.42 31.27 -21.76
C LEU A 441 -10.68 32.59 -21.96
N ASP A 442 -10.94 33.28 -23.07
CA ASP A 442 -10.32 34.55 -23.40
C ASP A 442 -11.10 35.73 -22.83
N SER A 443 -10.39 36.71 -22.26
CA SER A 443 -10.96 37.96 -21.77
C SER A 443 -9.89 39.05 -21.71
N PRO A 444 -10.26 40.35 -21.68
CA PRO A 444 -9.29 41.43 -21.51
C PRO A 444 -8.40 41.26 -20.26
N ALA A 445 -8.95 40.73 -19.17
CA ALA A 445 -8.20 40.46 -17.94
C ALA A 445 -7.21 39.29 -18.11
N ASP A 446 -7.59 38.24 -18.84
CA ASP A 446 -6.70 37.10 -19.15
C ASP A 446 -5.55 37.52 -20.06
N ARG A 447 -5.82 38.36 -21.06
CA ARG A 447 -4.79 38.92 -21.94
C ARG A 447 -3.87 39.89 -21.20
N ALA A 448 -4.41 40.74 -20.33
CA ALA A 448 -3.59 41.62 -19.50
C ALA A 448 -2.66 40.83 -18.56
N LEU A 449 -3.17 39.76 -17.94
CA LEU A 449 -2.34 38.89 -17.09
C LEU A 449 -1.26 38.15 -17.91
N ALA A 450 -1.57 37.69 -19.12
CA ALA A 450 -0.58 37.10 -20.01
C ALA A 450 0.50 38.12 -20.44
N GLY A 451 0.12 39.37 -20.73
CA GLY A 451 1.04 40.48 -20.99
C GLY A 451 1.96 40.77 -19.80
N ASP A 452 1.43 40.81 -18.57
CA ASP A 452 2.22 40.96 -17.34
C ASP A 452 3.24 39.83 -17.14
N LEU A 453 2.91 38.60 -17.58
CA LEU A 453 3.82 37.45 -17.53
C LEU A 453 4.90 37.52 -18.61
N LEU A 454 4.57 37.90 -19.84
CA LEU A 454 5.53 38.09 -20.93
C LEU A 454 6.50 39.25 -20.62
N ALA A 455 6.01 40.32 -20.01
CA ALA A 455 6.84 41.45 -19.59
C ALA A 455 7.93 41.03 -18.58
N GLN A 456 7.66 40.04 -17.72
CA GLN A 456 8.68 39.46 -16.82
C GLN A 456 9.77 38.69 -17.57
N LEU A 457 9.52 38.27 -18.81
CA LEU A 457 10.49 37.64 -19.70
C LEU A 457 11.16 38.64 -20.65
N GLY A 458 10.91 39.95 -20.46
CA GLY A 458 11.44 41.02 -21.31
C GLY A 458 10.65 41.29 -22.59
N ASP A 459 9.45 40.71 -22.73
CA ASP A 459 8.60 40.82 -23.91
C ASP A 459 7.30 41.54 -23.57
N ALA A 460 7.35 42.87 -23.55
CA ALA A 460 6.19 43.68 -23.18
C ALA A 460 5.21 43.79 -24.35
N MET A 461 4.09 43.07 -24.26
CA MET A 461 3.03 43.11 -25.25
C MET A 461 1.75 43.72 -24.66
N PRO A 462 1.06 44.63 -25.38
CA PRO A 462 -0.23 45.13 -24.95
C PRO A 462 -1.29 44.02 -25.00
N PRO A 463 -2.32 44.04 -24.14
CA PRO A 463 -3.33 42.98 -24.06
C PRO A 463 -4.01 42.65 -25.40
N GLU A 464 -4.19 43.65 -26.27
CA GLU A 464 -4.84 43.48 -27.58
C GLU A 464 -4.00 42.66 -28.56
N ALA A 465 -2.67 42.64 -28.37
CA ALA A 465 -1.73 41.90 -29.20
C ALA A 465 -1.54 40.43 -28.73
N ILE A 466 -2.11 40.06 -27.58
CA ILE A 466 -2.04 38.68 -27.07
C ILE A 466 -3.00 37.80 -27.88
N ALA A 467 -2.45 36.75 -28.49
CA ALA A 467 -3.23 35.75 -29.19
C ALA A 467 -4.21 35.04 -28.22
N PRO A 468 -5.45 34.70 -28.65
CA PRO A 468 -6.43 34.06 -27.76
C PRO A 468 -5.94 32.78 -27.09
N GLU A 469 -5.15 31.96 -27.79
CA GLU A 469 -4.52 30.74 -27.24
C GLU A 469 -3.45 31.01 -26.19
N LEU A 470 -2.88 32.22 -26.14
CA LEU A 470 -1.90 32.67 -25.16
C LEU A 470 -2.55 33.43 -24.00
N SER A 471 -3.87 33.69 -24.06
CA SER A 471 -4.61 34.23 -22.91
C SER A 471 -4.37 33.33 -21.69
N TYR A 472 -4.23 33.96 -20.51
CA TYR A 472 -3.79 33.27 -19.29
C TYR A 472 -4.58 31.96 -19.03
N SER A 473 -5.91 32.05 -19.05
CA SER A 473 -6.76 30.89 -18.79
C SER A 473 -6.68 29.83 -19.90
N ALA A 474 -6.67 30.20 -21.18
CA ALA A 474 -6.60 29.23 -22.27
C ALA A 474 -5.25 28.48 -22.25
N ALA A 475 -4.14 29.21 -22.15
CA ALA A 475 -2.81 28.64 -22.12
C ALA A 475 -2.59 27.78 -20.86
N GLY A 476 -3.08 28.24 -19.71
CA GLY A 476 -3.01 27.53 -18.44
C GLY A 476 -3.83 26.23 -18.44
N VAL A 477 -5.07 26.25 -18.94
CA VAL A 477 -5.92 25.04 -19.05
C VAL A 477 -5.31 24.04 -20.04
N ALA A 478 -4.83 24.51 -21.20
CA ALA A 478 -4.18 23.65 -22.18
C ALA A 478 -2.92 22.97 -21.61
N LEU A 479 -2.04 23.75 -20.96
CA LEU A 479 -0.87 23.20 -20.28
C LEU A 479 -1.26 22.21 -19.18
N PHE A 480 -2.24 22.56 -18.34
CA PHE A 480 -2.71 21.69 -17.28
C PHE A 480 -3.26 20.36 -17.80
N ARG A 481 -4.13 20.38 -18.82
CA ARG A 481 -4.67 19.16 -19.46
C ARG A 481 -3.55 18.29 -20.03
N TYR A 482 -2.58 18.90 -20.70
CA TYR A 482 -1.40 18.20 -21.21
C TYR A 482 -0.56 17.53 -20.11
N LEU A 483 -0.30 18.24 -19.01
CA LEU A 483 0.42 17.66 -17.85
C LEU A 483 -0.39 16.57 -17.15
N ARG A 484 -1.71 16.75 -17.04
CA ARG A 484 -2.64 15.74 -16.50
C ARG A 484 -2.60 14.45 -17.32
N ASP A 485 -2.69 14.55 -18.64
CA ASP A 485 -2.68 13.40 -19.55
C ASP A 485 -1.32 12.66 -19.53
N ARG A 486 -0.20 13.39 -19.49
CA ARG A 486 1.14 12.79 -19.25
C ARG A 486 1.16 11.95 -17.97
N ARG A 487 0.58 12.49 -16.91
CA ARG A 487 0.50 11.85 -15.59
C ARG A 487 -0.43 10.63 -15.57
N GLU A 488 -1.59 10.70 -16.22
CA GLU A 488 -2.53 9.58 -16.32
C GLU A 488 -1.96 8.42 -17.11
N ARG A 489 -1.27 8.68 -18.23
CA ARG A 489 -0.50 7.66 -18.97
C ARG A 489 0.58 7.01 -18.11
N ALA A 490 1.09 7.73 -17.11
CA ALA A 490 2.02 7.23 -16.12
C ALA A 490 1.33 6.45 -14.97
N GLY A 491 0.01 6.27 -14.96
CA GLY A 491 -0.70 5.49 -13.94
C GLY A 491 -0.91 6.21 -12.61
N LEU A 492 -0.76 7.54 -12.58
CA LEU A 492 -1.14 8.37 -11.44
C LEU A 492 -2.60 8.84 -11.58
N PRO A 493 -3.42 8.77 -10.51
CA PRO A 493 -4.81 9.21 -10.55
C PRO A 493 -4.92 10.73 -10.68
N ALA A 494 -5.91 11.18 -11.46
CA ALA A 494 -6.17 12.59 -11.77
C ALA A 494 -7.67 12.92 -12.03
N ASP A 495 -8.56 11.96 -11.80
CA ASP A 495 -10.00 12.00 -12.10
C ASP A 495 -10.80 13.07 -11.33
N ARG A 496 -10.31 13.50 -10.17
CA ARG A 496 -11.01 14.47 -9.28
C ARG A 496 -10.51 15.90 -9.38
N LEU A 497 -9.68 16.22 -10.35
CA LEU A 497 -9.02 17.52 -10.42
C LEU A 497 -9.82 18.51 -11.26
N PRO A 498 -10.05 19.74 -10.77
CA PRO A 498 -10.68 20.77 -11.55
C PRO A 498 -9.79 21.18 -12.73
N GLU A 499 -10.41 21.36 -13.89
CA GLU A 499 -9.76 21.85 -15.10
C GLU A 499 -9.59 23.38 -15.03
N ASP A 500 -8.65 23.82 -14.19
CA ASP A 500 -8.36 25.23 -13.95
C ASP A 500 -6.84 25.48 -13.90
N PRO A 501 -6.33 26.62 -14.43
CA PRO A 501 -4.90 26.97 -14.36
C PRO A 501 -4.33 26.98 -12.93
N THR A 502 -5.15 27.27 -11.92
CA THR A 502 -4.74 27.21 -10.51
C THR A 502 -4.48 25.82 -9.99
N SER A 503 -4.97 24.80 -10.67
CA SER A 503 -4.60 23.44 -10.32
C SER A 503 -3.08 23.24 -10.48
N LEU A 504 -2.38 24.01 -11.33
CA LEU A 504 -0.90 24.06 -11.35
C LEU A 504 -0.29 24.63 -10.05
N LEU A 505 -1.05 25.46 -9.33
CA LEU A 505 -0.67 26.13 -8.08
C LEU A 505 -1.03 25.28 -6.85
N GLY A 506 -2.02 24.41 -6.95
CA GLY A 506 -2.37 23.43 -5.94
C GLY A 506 -3.72 22.76 -6.18
N ASN A 507 -3.87 21.53 -5.69
CA ASN A 507 -5.09 20.84 -5.28
C ASN A 507 -4.75 19.39 -4.92
N SER A 508 -5.47 18.75 -4.01
CA SER A 508 -5.09 17.43 -3.50
C SER A 508 -5.63 16.29 -4.38
N SER A 509 -4.73 15.44 -4.86
CA SER A 509 -5.06 14.09 -5.36
C SER A 509 -4.66 13.08 -4.30
N ARG A 510 -5.07 11.81 -4.45
CA ARG A 510 -4.59 10.75 -3.57
C ARG A 510 -3.86 9.69 -4.38
N ALA A 511 -2.62 9.36 -4.02
CA ALA A 511 -1.87 8.26 -4.65
C ALA A 511 -1.13 7.43 -3.60
N THR A 512 -0.75 6.21 -3.95
CA THR A 512 0.05 5.34 -3.10
C THR A 512 1.55 5.66 -3.21
N ALA A 513 2.35 5.15 -2.28
CA ALA A 513 3.81 5.30 -2.33
C ALA A 513 4.41 4.61 -3.57
N GLU A 514 3.84 3.51 -4.03
CA GLU A 514 4.25 2.81 -5.25
C GLU A 514 3.95 3.63 -6.50
N GLN A 515 2.75 4.22 -6.58
CA GLN A 515 2.36 5.11 -7.67
C GLN A 515 3.32 6.31 -7.76
N ILE A 516 3.62 6.93 -6.62
CA ILE A 516 4.61 8.02 -6.54
C ILE A 516 6.00 7.52 -6.94
N GLY A 517 6.43 6.36 -6.46
CA GLY A 517 7.76 5.81 -6.74
C GLY A 517 7.96 5.43 -8.19
N ALA A 518 6.99 4.77 -8.82
CA ALA A 518 7.01 4.41 -10.23
C ALA A 518 6.98 5.66 -11.13
N TYR A 519 6.21 6.66 -10.72
CA TYR A 519 6.23 7.97 -11.36
C TYR A 519 7.61 8.62 -11.28
N LEU A 520 8.20 8.72 -10.09
CA LEU A 520 9.52 9.31 -9.89
C LEU A 520 10.63 8.52 -10.59
N HIS A 521 10.53 7.19 -10.65
CA HIS A 521 11.50 6.36 -11.35
C HIS A 521 11.66 6.82 -12.80
N ARG A 522 10.55 6.99 -13.52
CA ARG A 522 10.56 7.45 -14.93
C ARG A 522 11.08 8.85 -15.13
N LYS A 523 10.99 9.71 -14.11
CA LYS A 523 11.41 11.11 -14.17
C LYS A 523 12.87 11.29 -13.79
N LEU A 524 13.38 10.50 -12.84
CA LEU A 524 14.72 10.69 -12.27
C LEU A 524 15.78 9.86 -13.00
N PHE A 525 15.43 8.67 -13.49
CA PHE A 525 16.36 7.77 -14.18
C PHE A 525 16.16 7.79 -15.69
N ALA A 526 17.20 7.38 -16.41
CA ALA A 526 17.10 7.01 -17.80
C ALA A 526 16.17 5.78 -17.92
N ASN A 527 15.22 5.82 -18.85
CA ASN A 527 14.23 4.75 -19.05
C ASN A 527 14.80 3.54 -19.81
N ASP A 528 16.10 3.30 -19.70
CA ASP A 528 16.84 2.19 -20.33
C ASP A 528 17.20 1.07 -19.33
N GLY A 529 16.76 1.22 -18.07
CA GLY A 529 17.02 0.27 -16.98
C GLY A 529 18.43 0.35 -16.40
N THR A 530 19.24 1.29 -16.86
CA THR A 530 20.58 1.55 -16.30
C THR A 530 20.50 2.45 -15.08
N CYS A 531 21.62 2.54 -14.38
CA CYS A 531 21.82 3.46 -13.27
C CYS A 531 22.06 4.92 -13.69
N ALA A 532 21.81 5.28 -14.95
CA ALA A 532 21.97 6.65 -15.44
C ALA A 532 20.78 7.54 -15.04
N LEU A 533 21.07 8.79 -14.72
CA LEU A 533 20.04 9.80 -14.45
C LEU A 533 19.52 10.41 -15.77
N SER A 534 18.24 10.79 -15.76
CA SER A 534 17.68 11.67 -16.79
C SER A 534 18.28 13.09 -16.66
N ASP A 535 18.07 13.95 -17.64
CA ASP A 535 18.52 15.35 -17.54
C ASP A 535 17.85 16.09 -16.36
N THR A 536 16.55 15.85 -16.16
CA THR A 536 15.80 16.37 -15.01
C THR A 536 16.37 15.85 -13.69
N GLY A 537 16.62 14.54 -13.60
CA GLY A 537 17.23 13.91 -12.43
C GLY A 537 18.64 14.43 -12.15
N ALA A 538 19.44 14.68 -13.19
CA ALA A 538 20.78 15.23 -13.09
C ALA A 538 20.78 16.68 -12.60
N LEU A 539 19.87 17.52 -13.06
CA LEU A 539 19.71 18.90 -12.53
C LEU A 539 19.39 18.88 -11.03
N LEU A 540 18.40 18.08 -10.61
CA LEU A 540 18.06 17.93 -9.20
C LEU A 540 19.26 17.38 -8.40
N ALA A 541 20.00 16.44 -8.98
CA ALA A 541 21.21 15.92 -8.38
C ALA A 541 22.27 17.02 -8.18
N LEU A 542 22.50 17.91 -9.14
CA LEU A 542 23.50 18.98 -9.02
C LEU A 542 23.17 19.94 -7.86
N ARG A 543 21.89 20.20 -7.59
CA ARG A 543 21.42 21.10 -6.51
C ARG A 543 21.42 20.48 -5.11
N ARG A 544 21.68 19.18 -4.97
CA ARG A 544 21.61 18.45 -3.68
C ARG A 544 22.57 18.96 -2.58
N ARG A 545 23.63 19.69 -2.95
CA ARG A 545 24.61 20.25 -2.01
C ARG A 545 24.11 21.53 -1.33
N GLU A 546 22.95 22.03 -1.74
CA GLU A 546 22.32 23.25 -1.23
C GLU A 546 21.18 22.90 -0.27
N GLY A 547 20.98 23.70 0.78
CA GLY A 547 19.90 23.51 1.75
C GLY A 547 20.15 22.42 2.82
N THR A 548 19.06 21.87 3.38
CA THR A 548 19.05 20.97 4.56
C THR A 548 19.55 19.55 4.29
N LEU A 549 19.98 19.25 3.05
CA LEU A 549 20.35 17.90 2.57
C LEU A 549 21.85 17.72 2.30
N SER A 550 22.66 18.74 2.60
CA SER A 550 24.10 18.76 2.34
C SER A 550 24.85 17.54 2.91
N TRP A 551 24.42 17.04 4.07
CA TRP A 551 25.03 15.87 4.73
C TRP A 551 24.81 14.56 3.96
N LEU A 552 23.60 14.35 3.40
CA LEU A 552 23.28 13.20 2.55
C LEU A 552 24.07 13.27 1.24
N ALA A 553 24.22 14.47 0.68
CA ALA A 553 24.99 14.73 -0.52
C ALA A 553 26.51 14.48 -0.39
N GLN A 554 27.05 14.55 0.83
CA GLN A 554 28.45 14.21 1.11
C GLN A 554 28.68 12.70 1.06
N ARG A 555 27.75 11.92 1.64
CA ARG A 555 27.83 10.46 1.66
C ARG A 555 27.46 9.84 0.31
N TRP A 556 26.45 10.43 -0.33
CA TRP A 556 25.92 10.01 -1.62
C TRP A 556 25.89 11.23 -2.55
N PRO A 557 27.04 11.59 -3.17
CA PRO A 557 27.00 12.49 -4.32
C PRO A 557 26.09 11.83 -5.38
N LYS A 558 25.53 12.44 -6.40
CA LYS A 558 24.62 11.82 -7.38
C LYS A 558 23.35 11.09 -6.84
N LEU A 559 23.08 11.06 -5.53
CA LEU A 559 21.75 10.67 -5.02
C LEU A 559 20.73 11.71 -5.47
N VAL A 560 19.61 11.25 -6.02
CA VAL A 560 18.55 12.14 -6.50
C VAL A 560 17.42 12.15 -5.51
N PHE A 561 17.08 13.31 -4.99
CA PHE A 561 15.95 13.50 -4.10
C PHE A 561 14.80 14.14 -4.86
N SER A 562 13.61 13.59 -4.70
CA SER A 562 12.37 14.23 -5.09
C SER A 562 11.36 13.99 -4.00
N GLY A 563 10.99 15.02 -3.26
CA GLY A 563 10.08 14.87 -2.15
C GLY A 563 9.51 16.19 -1.68
N LYS A 564 8.22 16.18 -1.40
CA LYS A 564 7.49 17.29 -0.82
C LYS A 564 7.81 17.36 0.67
N THR A 565 8.72 18.25 1.04
CA THR A 565 8.87 18.67 2.43
C THR A 565 7.71 19.60 2.75
N GLY A 566 6.73 19.11 3.54
CA GLY A 566 5.52 19.86 3.90
C GLY A 566 5.82 21.31 4.28
N SER A 567 5.16 22.24 3.62
CA SER A 567 5.36 23.68 3.82
C SER A 567 4.05 24.47 3.80
N SER A 568 2.90 23.79 3.72
CA SER A 568 1.61 24.42 3.91
C SER A 568 1.02 24.02 5.26
N PRO A 569 0.49 24.96 6.06
CA PRO A 569 -0.35 24.67 7.23
C PRO A 569 -1.61 23.84 6.91
N HIS A 570 -1.92 23.66 5.62
CA HIS A 570 -3.05 22.88 5.11
C HIS A 570 -2.65 21.50 4.56
N ASP A 571 -1.38 21.10 4.66
CA ASP A 571 -0.89 19.82 4.13
C ASP A 571 -0.88 18.71 5.18
N ASP A 572 -1.85 17.80 5.09
CA ASP A 572 -1.98 16.63 5.98
C ASP A 572 -1.01 15.47 5.66
N SER A 573 0.12 15.69 4.97
CA SER A 573 1.10 14.61 4.72
C SER A 573 2.48 15.10 4.35
N ALA A 574 3.50 14.28 4.66
CA ALA A 574 4.88 14.50 4.27
C ALA A 574 5.37 13.33 3.39
N VAL A 575 6.10 13.63 2.31
CA VAL A 575 6.62 12.62 1.39
C VAL A 575 8.08 12.93 1.07
N ALA A 576 8.93 11.91 1.16
CA ALA A 576 10.32 11.95 0.73
C ALA A 576 10.59 10.76 -0.19
N ALA A 577 11.25 10.98 -1.32
CA ALA A 577 11.74 9.88 -2.13
C ALA A 577 13.17 10.13 -2.60
N VAL A 578 13.93 9.05 -2.72
CA VAL A 578 15.30 9.07 -3.23
C VAL A 578 15.48 8.03 -4.33
N GLY A 579 16.16 8.41 -5.40
CA GLY A 579 16.67 7.51 -6.43
C GLY A 579 18.14 7.18 -6.17
N LEU A 580 18.47 5.89 -6.15
CA LEU A 580 19.83 5.35 -6.04
C LEU A 580 20.01 4.06 -6.85
N CYS A 581 21.22 3.50 -6.81
CA CYS A 581 21.54 2.21 -7.40
C CYS A 581 21.67 1.14 -6.33
N LEU A 582 20.88 0.08 -6.43
CA LEU A 582 20.99 -1.10 -5.58
C LEU A 582 21.45 -2.29 -6.42
N ASP A 583 22.69 -2.73 -6.17
CA ASP A 583 23.31 -3.83 -6.94
C ASP A 583 23.29 -3.55 -8.45
N ALA A 584 23.71 -2.35 -8.83
CA ALA A 584 23.73 -1.83 -10.20
C ALA A 584 22.36 -1.68 -10.89
N ARG A 585 21.24 -1.82 -10.16
CA ARG A 585 19.89 -1.56 -10.68
C ARG A 585 19.37 -0.22 -10.14
N PRO A 586 18.72 0.62 -10.97
CA PRO A 586 18.09 1.83 -10.47
C PRO A 586 16.92 1.45 -9.56
N VAL A 587 16.86 2.08 -8.40
CA VAL A 587 15.81 1.88 -7.40
C VAL A 587 15.36 3.23 -6.87
N VAL A 588 14.04 3.43 -6.82
CA VAL A 588 13.43 4.54 -6.09
C VAL A 588 12.88 4.05 -4.77
N LEU A 589 13.33 4.67 -3.69
CA LEU A 589 12.79 4.48 -2.35
C LEU A 589 11.84 5.63 -2.02
N VAL A 590 10.62 5.32 -1.62
CA VAL A 590 9.62 6.29 -1.20
C VAL A 590 9.31 6.09 0.27
N SER A 591 9.23 7.19 1.00
CA SER A 591 8.78 7.28 2.38
C SER A 591 7.67 8.32 2.48
N ALA A 592 6.53 7.95 3.06
CA ALA A 592 5.42 8.87 3.27
C ALA A 592 4.90 8.79 4.71
N LEU A 593 4.43 9.92 5.24
CA LEU A 593 3.76 10.05 6.52
C LEU A 593 2.38 10.68 6.34
N ARG A 594 1.39 10.07 7.00
CA ARG A 594 0.04 10.62 7.15
C ARG A 594 -0.35 10.66 8.63
N PRO A 595 -0.87 11.79 9.14
CA PRO A 595 -1.44 11.86 10.48
C PRO A 595 -2.75 11.07 10.55
N LEU A 596 -3.01 10.46 11.70
CA LEU A 596 -4.28 9.84 12.05
C LEU A 596 -5.27 10.86 12.63
N GLN A 597 -4.79 12.03 13.06
CA GLN A 597 -5.57 13.19 13.49
C GLN A 597 -4.94 14.45 12.89
N ALA A 598 -5.70 15.23 12.12
CA ALA A 598 -5.21 16.46 11.52
C ALA A 598 -5.17 17.61 12.55
N PRO A 599 -4.23 18.57 12.42
CA PRO A 599 -3.13 18.65 11.45
C PRO A 599 -1.85 17.90 11.88
N LEU A 600 -0.90 17.71 10.97
CA LEU A 600 0.47 17.30 11.35
C LEU A 600 1.09 18.36 12.29
N PRO A 601 1.92 17.96 13.27
CA PRO A 601 2.59 18.92 14.14
C PRO A 601 3.46 19.90 13.34
N ASP A 602 3.37 21.18 13.69
CA ASP A 602 4.28 22.21 13.17
C ASP A 602 5.74 21.78 13.41
N GLY A 603 6.56 21.91 12.37
CA GLY A 603 7.98 21.52 12.42
C GLY A 603 8.27 20.05 12.05
N LEU A 604 7.26 19.23 11.73
CA LEU A 604 7.49 17.93 11.08
C LEU A 604 8.01 18.13 9.64
N GLN A 605 9.31 18.32 9.50
CA GLN A 605 9.99 18.54 8.22
C GLN A 605 10.33 17.23 7.51
N GLY A 606 10.41 17.27 6.17
CA GLY A 606 10.89 16.12 5.37
C GLY A 606 12.33 15.69 5.69
N SER A 607 13.09 16.51 6.42
CA SER A 607 14.40 16.15 6.98
C SER A 607 14.34 14.95 7.93
N LEU A 608 13.22 14.73 8.64
CA LEU A 608 13.04 13.55 9.49
C LEU A 608 12.88 12.27 8.63
N LEU A 609 12.06 12.33 7.58
CA LEU A 609 11.92 11.24 6.62
C LEU A 609 13.25 10.91 5.94
N LEU A 610 14.03 11.93 5.62
CA LEU A 610 15.32 11.77 4.95
C LEU A 610 16.42 11.22 5.87
N ARG A 611 16.47 11.64 7.13
CA ARG A 611 17.30 11.00 8.16
C ARG A 611 16.94 9.51 8.32
N GLY A 612 15.67 9.22 8.21
CA GLY A 612 15.18 7.86 8.17
C GLY A 612 15.70 7.04 6.98
N ILE A 613 15.53 7.56 5.76
CA ILE A 613 16.03 6.93 4.53
C ILE A 613 17.53 6.64 4.61
N ASP A 614 18.33 7.57 5.16
CA ASP A 614 19.77 7.33 5.37
C ASP A 614 20.04 6.19 6.37
N GLY A 615 19.26 6.11 7.45
CA GLY A 615 19.30 4.97 8.37
C GLY A 615 19.03 3.64 7.66
N TYR A 616 18.04 3.61 6.78
CA TYR A 616 17.73 2.45 5.95
C TYR A 616 18.88 2.06 5.01
N LEU A 617 19.50 3.03 4.33
CA LEU A 617 20.65 2.76 3.46
C LEU A 617 21.83 2.15 4.22
N ARG A 618 22.02 2.53 5.49
CA ARG A 618 23.02 1.90 6.38
C ARG A 618 22.67 0.44 6.69
N GLU A 619 21.40 0.13 6.94
CA GLU A 619 20.97 -1.26 7.18
C GLU A 619 21.11 -2.12 5.93
N LEU A 620 20.81 -1.59 4.74
CA LEU A 620 21.04 -2.31 3.48
C LEU A 620 22.51 -2.65 3.28
N ALA A 621 23.41 -1.71 3.56
CA ALA A 621 24.85 -1.96 3.48
C ALA A 621 25.33 -3.07 4.44
N LYS A 622 24.64 -3.27 5.59
CA LYS A 622 24.92 -4.39 6.52
C LYS A 622 24.43 -5.74 6.01
N LEU A 623 23.49 -5.77 5.06
CA LEU A 623 22.94 -6.97 4.44
C LEU A 623 23.67 -7.36 3.14
N ASP A 624 24.90 -6.86 2.91
CA ASP A 624 25.67 -7.05 1.67
C ASP A 624 24.97 -6.59 0.37
N ARG A 625 23.87 -5.84 0.49
CA ARG A 625 23.31 -5.09 -0.64
C ARG A 625 24.23 -3.89 -0.88
N LYS A 626 24.60 -3.61 -2.13
CA LYS A 626 25.52 -2.52 -2.48
C LYS A 626 24.72 -1.27 -2.91
N PRO A 627 24.29 -0.41 -1.98
CA PRO A 627 23.80 0.91 -2.34
C PRO A 627 24.95 1.72 -2.93
N ALA A 628 24.72 2.29 -4.10
CA ALA A 628 25.63 3.16 -4.80
C ALA A 628 24.85 4.35 -5.37
N SER A 629 25.57 5.42 -5.69
CA SER A 629 24.96 6.57 -6.35
C SER A 629 24.69 6.29 -7.83
N ALA A 630 23.68 6.96 -8.39
CA ALA A 630 23.40 6.94 -9.81
C ALA A 630 24.52 7.60 -10.63
N VAL A 631 24.59 7.30 -11.92
CA VAL A 631 25.56 7.87 -12.86
C VAL A 631 24.97 9.15 -13.46
N LEU A 632 25.76 10.23 -13.48
CA LEU A 632 25.36 11.47 -14.14
C LEU A 632 25.62 11.36 -15.65
N PRO A 633 24.82 12.04 -16.49
CA PRO A 633 25.15 12.21 -17.89
C PRO A 633 26.45 13.04 -18.04
N PRO A 634 27.19 12.91 -19.16
CA PRO A 634 28.50 13.55 -19.34
C PRO A 634 28.51 15.06 -19.11
N TRP A 635 27.47 15.78 -19.55
CA TRP A 635 27.35 17.23 -19.35
C TRP A 635 27.26 17.60 -17.86
N ALA A 636 26.58 16.78 -17.06
CA ALA A 636 26.41 17.04 -15.64
C ALA A 636 27.65 16.65 -14.83
N GLU A 637 28.45 15.67 -15.28
CA GLU A 637 29.76 15.36 -14.67
C GLU A 637 30.73 16.53 -14.82
N GLN A 638 30.79 17.14 -16.00
CA GLN A 638 31.64 18.32 -16.26
C GLN A 638 31.24 19.48 -15.34
N ASP A 639 29.95 19.79 -15.25
CA ASP A 639 29.44 20.84 -14.38
C ASP A 639 29.68 20.54 -12.88
N ALA A 640 29.55 19.28 -12.47
CA ALA A 640 29.83 18.88 -11.10
C ALA A 640 31.29 19.09 -10.72
N GLN A 641 32.22 18.85 -11.65
CA GLN A 641 33.66 19.09 -11.46
C GLN A 641 33.97 20.59 -11.36
N LEU A 642 33.44 21.41 -12.28
CA LEU A 642 33.58 22.87 -12.23
C LEU A 642 33.08 23.45 -10.90
N ALA A 643 31.95 22.94 -10.38
CA ALA A 643 31.41 23.37 -9.10
C ALA A 643 32.25 22.93 -7.87
N VAL A 644 33.05 21.85 -7.99
CA VAL A 644 34.00 21.44 -6.95
C VAL A 644 35.21 22.36 -6.93
N GLU A 645 35.76 22.67 -8.10
CA GLU A 645 36.93 23.55 -8.25
C GLU A 645 36.65 25.00 -7.84
N ALA A 646 35.40 25.47 -7.96
CA ALA A 646 34.98 26.81 -7.59
C ALA A 646 34.76 27.03 -6.08
N ARG A 647 34.86 26.00 -5.21
CA ARG A 647 34.77 26.15 -3.76
C ARG A 647 36.19 26.35 -3.18
N PRO A 648 36.53 27.52 -2.61
CA PRO A 648 37.82 27.74 -1.97
C PRO A 648 38.02 26.88 -0.71
#